data_AF-A0A426VQK6-F1
#
_entry.id   AF-A0A426VQK6-F1
#
_cell.length_a   1.000
_cell.length_b   1.000
_cell.length_c   1.000
_cell.angle_alpha   90.00
_cell.angle_beta   90.00
_cell.angle_gamma   90.00
#
_symmetry.space_group_name_H-M   'P 1'
#
loop_
_entity.id
_entity.type
_entity.pdbx_description
1 polymer ?
#
loop_
_entity_poly.entity_id
_entity_poly.type
_entity_poly.pdbx_seq_one_letter_code
_entity_poly.pdbx_strand_id
1 'polypeptide(L)'
;MANYPIFHGITLANSATFENLVIESLASDPQGASEGRVWYNSAEKQFKASITDEGGALTTIAFQTTQEFTDFLAALASQEAGNSGASKVGYEGKQGSNAKFSAQASTLDNIIGAIIDAVDADKQALADLGAQNAGLGTNKIGYEGKAGGLGEFSIAPTTLKAALDAMVDQIDINKAASKVSSEAIQAELDKTQAAAGLSESGDYTPPTGANYLKSEDFTNASKVPSLAAADELLDDAIKSLTDTVQSNKVAAEQADDLKLNIAGGVMTGALDMGTNPISSAHVPTQPNHLVNLKYIDGMRAGLDVRESVRVATTAPIANLGGDIQDNGDNSYQIDGVTLVSGDRVLIKNSASQNGTDSPSAIYNGIYVVTISEVSDQTTEAKAEFERAIDADGTPDGEVTNGMHTFIEEGATYANAGFVLGTPNPISLETTELTFVQFSGAGQLTAGAGIQKDGNTLFLNFGAGVKESPTDEIGIDFGDGLFTTEDGSTESDASAAKLQIKIDGDTLEKSNAGLKVSATFQDSVNAIANELNATQIAAGLEADGRYVADSETNYLTAVTSLKTADKALDDAIKAVDERLSSESEAHNNARQALQLELDKTQVGTGLELDGSYKQATDSNYLNTATSVHDASLLLDSALKAVSSELVAEKIARENADNAIKQGAGLSADGSMQSVDSYTYIKDTTSLFGAITKLDVEMASELGGVRSNITNVVNQVNDNVYFELSQNKLMQHKIEHNLNSEYVDVMVWVERGEGEDARFYNDITMVKQESDNVVMIYLTEAARVKVSVQAVRKLADPTA
;
A
#
# COMPACT_ATOMS: atom_id res chain seq x y z
N MET A 1 -17.93 -8.12 21.80
CA MET A 1 -17.30 -6.79 21.63
C MET A 1 -15.82 -7.05 21.47
N ALA A 2 -15.28 -7.29 20.28
CA ALA A 2 -15.28 -6.42 19.10
C ALA A 2 -14.76 -5.01 19.44
N ASN A 3 -13.76 -4.60 18.66
CA ASN A 3 -13.17 -3.26 18.52
C ASN A 3 -11.92 -2.96 19.35
N TYR A 4 -10.76 -3.33 18.80
CA TYR A 4 -9.69 -2.35 18.70
C TYR A 4 -9.67 -1.82 17.26
N PRO A 5 -9.98 -0.53 17.05
CA PRO A 5 -10.10 0.05 15.72
C PRO A 5 -8.73 0.32 15.09
N ILE A 6 -8.66 0.07 13.79
CA ILE A 6 -7.59 0.42 12.86
C ILE A 6 -7.65 1.93 12.61
N PHE A 7 -6.58 2.65 12.92
CA PHE A 7 -6.19 3.92 12.28
C PHE A 7 -4.69 4.13 12.60
N HIS A 8 -3.76 4.50 11.70
CA HIS A 8 -3.81 5.42 10.57
C HIS A 8 -2.70 5.02 9.57
N GLY A 9 -2.94 5.19 8.27
CA GLY A 9 -2.03 4.80 7.19
C GLY A 9 -0.60 5.33 7.32
N ILE A 10 0.29 4.49 7.82
CA ILE A 10 1.75 4.66 7.74
C ILE A 10 2.29 3.42 7.03
N THR A 11 2.76 3.59 5.79
CA THR A 11 3.47 2.55 5.05
C THR A 11 4.94 2.57 5.48
N LEU A 12 5.36 1.60 6.29
CA LEU A 12 6.75 1.46 6.73
C LEU A 12 7.52 0.58 5.74
N ALA A 13 8.75 0.98 5.38
CA ALA A 13 9.66 0.13 4.62
C ALA A 13 10.02 -1.12 5.44
N ASN A 14 10.32 -2.23 4.74
CA ASN A 14 10.43 -3.60 5.28
C ASN A 14 11.51 -3.82 6.37
N SER A 15 12.23 -2.77 6.77
CA SER A 15 13.33 -2.79 7.75
C SER A 15 13.12 -1.81 8.93
N ALA A 16 11.97 -1.15 9.04
CA ALA A 16 11.71 -0.23 10.14
C ALA A 16 11.37 -0.99 11.43
N THR A 17 12.16 -0.81 12.48
CA THR A 17 11.86 -1.31 13.82
C THR A 17 11.76 -0.12 14.77
N PHE A 18 10.64 -0.01 15.50
CA PHE A 18 10.52 0.86 16.66
C PHE A 18 10.57 -0.04 17.90
N GLU A 19 11.71 -0.06 18.59
CA GLU A 19 11.87 -0.84 19.81
C GLU A 19 11.40 0.01 21.00
N ASN A 20 10.35 -0.44 21.71
CA ASN A 20 9.79 0.16 22.92
C ASN A 20 9.10 1.55 22.80
N LEU A 21 8.40 1.85 21.69
CA LEU A 21 7.56 3.05 21.61
C LEU A 21 6.21 2.84 22.33
N VAL A 22 6.00 3.57 23.44
CA VAL A 22 4.73 3.60 24.18
C VAL A 22 4.01 4.91 23.88
N ILE A 23 2.78 4.84 23.35
CA ILE A 23 1.91 5.99 23.13
C ILE A 23 0.74 5.88 24.09
N GLU A 24 0.64 6.81 25.04
CA GLU A 24 -0.43 6.83 26.03
C GLU A 24 -1.62 7.67 25.54
N SER A 25 -2.85 7.28 25.86
CA SER A 25 -4.05 8.09 25.59
C SER A 25 -4.48 8.79 26.87
N LEU A 26 -4.42 10.12 26.90
CA LEU A 26 -4.67 10.95 28.08
C LEU A 26 -5.79 11.96 27.80
N ALA A 27 -6.60 12.31 28.82
CA ALA A 27 -7.71 13.27 28.67
C ALA A 27 -7.26 14.75 28.75
N SER A 28 -6.01 14.99 29.12
CA SER A 28 -5.38 16.32 29.21
C SER A 28 -3.87 16.16 29.11
N ASP A 29 -3.14 17.22 28.74
CA ASP A 29 -1.69 17.15 28.60
C ASP A 29 -0.99 16.86 29.95
N PRO A 30 -0.03 15.92 30.00
CA PRO A 30 0.68 15.57 31.21
C PRO A 30 1.55 16.73 31.70
N GLN A 31 1.24 17.25 32.88
CA GLN A 31 2.05 18.27 33.56
C GLN A 31 3.41 17.65 33.99
N GLY A 32 4.51 18.12 33.40
CA GLY A 32 5.87 17.64 33.67
C GLY A 32 6.36 16.48 32.79
N ALA A 33 5.93 16.38 31.53
CA ALA A 33 6.39 15.36 30.58
C ALA A 33 7.92 15.37 30.41
N SER A 34 8.56 14.21 30.58
CA SER A 34 10.00 14.00 30.31
C SER A 34 10.27 14.02 28.80
N GLU A 35 11.46 14.45 28.39
CA GLU A 35 11.87 14.51 26.97
C GLU A 35 11.65 13.17 26.26
N GLY A 36 11.02 13.23 25.07
CA GLY A 36 10.74 12.05 24.24
C GLY A 36 9.41 11.34 24.54
N ARG A 37 8.58 11.81 25.47
CA ARG A 37 7.24 11.24 25.71
C ARG A 37 6.27 11.62 24.58
N VAL A 38 5.51 10.64 24.09
CA VAL A 38 4.49 10.80 23.04
C VAL A 38 3.13 10.34 23.57
N TRP A 39 2.08 11.14 23.39
CA TRP A 39 0.72 10.80 23.82
C TRP A 39 -0.34 11.30 22.84
N TYR A 40 -1.51 10.67 22.89
CA TYR A 40 -2.72 11.15 22.24
C TYR A 40 -3.59 11.87 23.27
N ASN A 41 -3.82 13.16 23.10
CA ASN A 41 -4.78 13.90 23.90
C ASN A 41 -6.20 13.62 23.37
N SER A 42 -6.94 12.79 24.10
CA SER A 42 -8.28 12.32 23.72
C SER A 42 -9.37 13.39 23.79
N ALA A 43 -9.18 14.47 24.56
CA ALA A 43 -10.12 15.59 24.62
C ALA A 43 -9.95 16.53 23.41
N GLU A 44 -8.70 16.81 23.03
CA GLU A 44 -8.38 17.69 21.89
C GLU A 44 -8.25 16.92 20.56
N LYS A 45 -8.28 15.59 20.62
CA LYS A 45 -8.12 14.64 19.50
C LYS A 45 -6.81 14.80 18.72
N GLN A 46 -5.72 15.17 19.40
CA GLN A 46 -4.41 15.45 18.78
C GLN A 46 -3.31 14.55 19.33
N PHE A 47 -2.39 14.13 18.46
CA PHE A 47 -1.12 13.52 18.89
C PHE A 47 -0.13 14.63 19.27
N LYS A 48 0.48 14.49 20.44
CA LYS A 48 1.44 15.44 21.00
C LYS A 48 2.70 14.74 21.47
N ALA A 49 3.82 15.45 21.42
CA ALA A 49 5.11 14.98 21.93
C ALA A 49 5.85 16.10 22.66
N SER A 50 6.58 15.76 23.72
CA SER A 50 7.46 16.72 24.41
C SER A 50 8.89 16.60 23.91
N ILE A 51 9.41 17.68 23.36
CA ILE A 51 10.80 17.81 22.92
C ILE A 51 11.52 18.90 23.73
N THR A 52 12.84 18.89 23.73
CA THR A 52 13.64 19.96 24.32
C THR A 52 14.03 20.98 23.25
N ASP A 53 13.84 22.27 23.53
CA ASP A 53 14.24 23.35 22.61
C ASP A 53 15.75 23.62 22.63
N GLU A 54 16.23 24.50 21.75
CA GLU A 54 17.67 24.87 21.66
C GLU A 54 18.23 25.51 22.95
N GLY A 55 17.36 25.88 23.91
CA GLY A 55 17.71 26.41 25.23
C GLY A 55 17.67 25.38 26.36
N GLY A 56 17.28 24.13 26.11
CA GLY A 56 17.21 23.07 27.12
C GLY A 56 15.89 22.99 27.88
N ALA A 57 14.83 23.69 27.45
CA ALA A 57 13.51 23.67 28.07
C ALA A 57 12.55 22.73 27.33
N LEU A 58 11.71 22.01 28.09
CA LEU A 58 10.71 21.09 27.55
C LEU A 58 9.52 21.85 26.96
N THR A 59 9.30 21.68 25.66
CA THR A 59 8.18 22.23 24.90
C THR A 59 7.34 21.11 24.28
N THR A 60 6.02 21.29 24.25
CA THR A 60 5.08 20.31 23.67
C THR A 60 4.71 20.75 22.26
N ILE A 61 4.91 19.88 21.28
CA ILE A 61 4.43 20.09 19.91
C ILE A 61 3.11 19.34 19.74
N ALA A 62 2.11 20.03 19.19
CA ALA A 62 0.81 19.47 18.84
C ALA A 62 0.60 19.60 17.33
N PHE A 63 0.21 18.51 16.67
CA PHE A 63 -0.08 18.51 15.24
C PHE A 63 -1.62 18.54 15.06
N GLN A 64 -2.16 19.66 14.56
CA GLN A 64 -3.61 19.85 14.40
C GLN A 64 -4.11 19.40 13.03
N THR A 65 -3.25 19.38 12.00
CA THR A 65 -3.65 18.98 10.63
C THR A 65 -2.62 18.06 9.98
N THR A 66 -3.06 17.25 9.00
CA THR A 66 -2.16 16.42 8.17
C THR A 66 -1.12 17.27 7.43
N GLN A 67 -1.46 18.52 7.10
CA GLN A 67 -0.54 19.49 6.51
C GLN A 67 0.57 19.87 7.49
N GLU A 68 0.27 20.15 8.76
CA GLU A 68 1.29 20.46 9.78
C GLU A 68 2.22 19.27 10.07
N PHE A 69 1.69 18.04 10.05
CA PHE A 69 2.53 16.84 10.18
C PHE A 69 3.38 16.60 8.92
N THR A 70 2.85 16.92 7.74
CA THR A 70 3.58 16.86 6.47
C THR A 70 4.64 17.96 6.40
N ASP A 71 4.37 19.15 6.92
CA ASP A 71 5.30 20.28 6.99
C ASP A 71 6.39 20.04 8.03
N PHE A 72 6.07 19.36 9.15
CA PHE A 72 7.05 18.88 10.12
C PHE A 72 7.93 17.76 9.54
N LEU A 73 7.35 16.81 8.82
CA LEU A 73 8.10 15.78 8.09
C LEU A 73 8.93 16.38 6.95
N ALA A 74 8.43 17.42 6.27
CA ALA A 74 9.16 18.15 5.24
C ALA A 74 10.29 18.99 5.85
N ALA A 75 10.10 19.58 7.04
CA ALA A 75 11.16 20.26 7.78
C ALA A 75 12.23 19.26 8.27
N LEU A 76 11.82 18.07 8.72
CA LEU A 76 12.71 16.98 9.13
C LEU A 76 13.44 16.34 7.94
N ALA A 77 12.78 16.23 6.78
CA ALA A 77 13.34 15.73 5.52
C ALA A 77 14.13 16.80 4.73
N SER A 78 13.99 18.09 5.09
CA SER A 78 14.79 19.19 4.53
C SER A 78 16.16 19.36 5.21
N GLN A 79 16.50 18.51 6.18
CA GLN A 79 17.86 18.39 6.67
C GLN A 79 18.58 17.23 5.99
N GLU A 80 19.17 17.51 4.82
CA GLU A 80 20.54 17.08 4.53
C GLU A 80 21.19 18.03 3.50
N ALA A 81 22.46 18.35 3.78
CA ALA A 81 23.51 18.85 2.89
C ALA A 81 23.36 20.25 2.27
N GLY A 82 23.62 21.28 3.08
CA GLY A 82 23.82 22.63 2.53
C GLY A 82 24.25 23.74 3.50
N ASN A 83 25.08 23.46 4.52
CA ASN A 83 26.05 24.41 5.11
C ASN A 83 26.79 23.76 6.29
N SER A 84 27.66 22.80 5.99
CA SER A 84 28.70 22.38 6.93
C SER A 84 29.83 23.40 6.94
N GLY A 85 30.19 23.87 8.14
CA GLY A 85 31.61 24.01 8.47
C GLY A 85 32.21 25.39 8.70
N ALA A 86 31.52 26.51 8.50
CA ALA A 86 32.17 27.83 8.64
C ALA A 86 32.05 28.51 10.02
N SER A 87 31.57 27.84 11.08
CA SER A 87 31.45 28.50 12.40
C SER A 87 31.65 27.66 13.65
N LYS A 88 32.27 26.46 13.55
CA LYS A 88 32.56 25.65 14.75
C LYS A 88 34.02 25.19 14.91
N VAL A 89 34.93 25.64 14.03
CA VAL A 89 36.38 25.42 14.16
C VAL A 89 37.09 26.77 14.01
N GLY A 90 37.93 27.13 14.99
CA GLY A 90 38.69 28.37 14.95
C GLY A 90 39.86 28.29 13.95
N TYR A 91 40.03 29.33 13.12
CA TYR A 91 41.11 29.45 12.12
C TYR A 91 42.08 30.58 12.49
N GLU A 92 43.32 30.52 12.00
CA GLU A 92 44.41 31.50 12.23
C GLU A 92 44.73 31.83 13.70
N GLY A 93 44.78 30.82 14.56
CA GLY A 93 45.14 31.02 15.97
C GLY A 93 44.07 31.74 16.79
N LYS A 94 42.82 31.85 16.28
CA LYS A 94 41.67 32.32 17.07
C LYS A 94 40.69 31.18 17.31
N GLN A 95 40.24 31.03 18.56
CA GLN A 95 39.35 29.97 19.03
C GLN A 95 37.91 30.15 18.50
N GLY A 96 37.29 29.09 17.97
CA GLY A 96 35.88 29.06 17.56
C GLY A 96 34.92 28.71 18.72
N SER A 97 33.64 29.08 18.61
CA SER A 97 32.65 29.24 19.70
C SER A 97 32.44 28.08 20.69
N ASN A 98 32.99 26.88 20.44
CA ASN A 98 32.89 25.74 21.37
C ASN A 98 34.25 25.34 22.02
N ALA A 99 35.31 26.14 21.82
CA ALA A 99 36.62 26.11 22.51
C ALA A 99 37.39 24.77 22.55
N LYS A 100 36.98 23.74 21.81
CA LYS A 100 37.49 22.35 22.00
C LYS A 100 38.37 21.78 20.88
N PHE A 101 38.56 22.46 19.75
CA PHE A 101 39.43 22.01 18.66
C PHE A 101 40.15 23.18 17.95
N SER A 102 41.49 23.18 17.93
CA SER A 102 42.34 24.10 17.16
C SER A 102 43.43 23.30 16.42
N ALA A 103 43.51 23.42 15.10
CA ALA A 103 44.55 22.81 14.28
C ALA A 103 45.72 23.79 14.03
N GLN A 104 46.95 23.27 14.01
CA GLN A 104 48.19 24.03 13.89
C GLN A 104 48.36 24.58 12.45
N ALA A 105 48.85 25.82 12.33
CA ALA A 105 48.97 26.52 11.04
C ALA A 105 49.83 25.74 10.02
N SER A 106 49.50 25.87 8.73
CA SER A 106 50.30 25.52 7.54
C SER A 106 50.31 24.08 6.98
N THR A 107 49.32 23.21 7.29
CA THR A 107 49.17 21.92 6.57
C THR A 107 48.02 21.92 5.56
N LEU A 108 46.95 22.68 5.81
CA LEU A 108 45.79 22.77 4.92
C LEU A 108 46.00 23.81 3.79
N ASP A 109 46.69 24.92 4.08
CA ASP A 109 47.05 25.96 3.08
C ASP A 109 47.95 25.44 1.96
N ASN A 110 48.83 24.47 2.24
CA ASN A 110 49.71 23.90 1.21
C ASN A 110 48.98 22.91 0.30
N ILE A 111 47.94 22.23 0.79
CA ILE A 111 47.12 21.29 0.02
C ILE A 111 46.04 22.05 -0.76
N ILE A 112 45.41 23.04 -0.13
CA ILE A 112 44.44 23.92 -0.76
C ILE A 112 45.12 24.85 -1.76
N GLY A 113 46.32 25.37 -1.46
CA GLY A 113 47.14 26.14 -2.41
C GLY A 113 47.47 25.35 -3.67
N ALA A 114 47.90 24.08 -3.55
CA ALA A 114 48.18 23.25 -4.73
C ALA A 114 46.93 22.96 -5.59
N ILE A 115 45.75 22.85 -4.97
CA ILE A 115 44.47 22.64 -5.67
C ILE A 115 43.96 23.94 -6.30
N ILE A 116 44.10 25.08 -5.60
CA ILE A 116 43.76 26.41 -6.12
C ILE A 116 44.70 26.77 -7.27
N ASP A 117 46.01 26.52 -7.16
CA ASP A 117 46.97 26.76 -8.24
C ASP A 117 46.66 25.91 -9.48
N ALA A 118 46.18 24.68 -9.32
CA ALA A 118 45.76 23.82 -10.43
C ALA A 118 44.44 24.32 -11.07
N VAL A 119 43.46 24.72 -10.26
CA VAL A 119 42.16 25.24 -10.74
C VAL A 119 42.32 26.63 -11.37
N ASP A 120 43.19 27.49 -10.83
CA ASP A 120 43.54 28.78 -11.40
C ASP A 120 44.39 28.61 -12.67
N ALA A 121 45.28 27.61 -12.75
CA ALA A 121 45.97 27.27 -13.99
C ALA A 121 44.99 26.81 -15.08
N ASP A 122 43.99 25.99 -14.76
CA ASP A 122 42.96 25.58 -15.71
C ASP A 122 42.01 26.73 -16.08
N LYS A 123 41.66 27.62 -15.13
CA LYS A 123 40.90 28.85 -15.40
C LYS A 123 41.68 29.85 -16.25
N GLN A 124 42.97 30.00 -16.01
CA GLN A 124 43.88 30.83 -16.79
C GLN A 124 44.09 30.22 -18.17
N ALA A 125 44.18 28.89 -18.32
CA ALA A 125 44.21 28.23 -19.62
C ALA A 125 42.90 28.42 -20.41
N LEU A 126 41.74 28.42 -19.75
CA LEU A 126 40.43 28.69 -20.35
C LEU A 126 40.24 30.18 -20.70
N ALA A 127 40.77 31.09 -19.87
CA ALA A 127 40.80 32.52 -20.12
C ALA A 127 41.81 32.91 -21.20
N ASP A 128 42.95 32.21 -21.29
CA ASP A 128 43.99 32.38 -22.32
C ASP A 128 43.53 31.81 -23.67
N LEU A 129 42.69 30.76 -23.69
CA LEU A 129 42.00 30.30 -24.91
C LEU A 129 40.96 31.33 -25.41
N GLY A 130 40.33 32.07 -24.50
CA GLY A 130 39.41 33.18 -24.81
C GLY A 130 40.11 34.50 -25.16
N ALA A 131 41.32 34.73 -24.65
CA ALA A 131 42.10 35.96 -24.85
C ALA A 131 43.14 35.87 -25.98
N GLN A 132 43.51 34.66 -26.46
CA GLN A 132 44.31 34.48 -27.69
C GLN A 132 43.52 34.64 -28.99
N ASN A 133 42.29 35.14 -28.94
CA ASN A 133 41.53 35.56 -30.13
C ASN A 133 41.28 37.09 -30.20
N ALA A 134 42.05 37.87 -29.43
CA ALA A 134 42.11 39.33 -29.56
C ALA A 134 43.55 39.83 -29.80
N GLY A 135 44.21 39.26 -30.82
CA GLY A 135 45.33 39.88 -31.54
C GLY A 135 46.73 39.66 -30.96
N LEU A 136 47.53 38.80 -31.63
CA LEU A 136 48.79 39.17 -32.30
C LEU A 136 49.44 37.91 -32.88
N GLY A 137 49.54 37.84 -34.21
CA GLY A 137 50.37 36.87 -34.88
C GLY A 137 51.85 37.11 -34.56
N THR A 138 52.52 36.10 -34.02
CA THR A 138 53.94 35.78 -34.28
C THR A 138 54.21 34.31 -33.96
N ASN A 139 54.25 33.49 -35.02
CA ASN A 139 55.00 32.24 -35.21
C ASN A 139 55.60 31.53 -33.97
N LYS A 140 54.92 30.48 -33.49
CA LYS A 140 55.55 29.34 -32.79
C LYS A 140 55.53 28.03 -33.61
N ILE A 141 54.97 28.04 -34.82
CA ILE A 141 54.93 26.90 -35.74
C ILE A 141 55.46 27.38 -37.09
N GLY A 142 56.40 26.66 -37.70
CA GLY A 142 56.92 26.98 -39.03
C GLY A 142 55.96 26.54 -40.13
N TYR A 143 55.82 27.35 -41.18
CA TYR A 143 55.04 27.08 -42.39
C TYR A 143 55.96 27.22 -43.62
N GLU A 144 55.69 26.50 -44.72
CA GLU A 144 56.46 26.53 -45.98
C GLU A 144 57.93 26.07 -45.91
N GLY A 145 58.23 25.05 -45.10
CA GLY A 145 59.56 24.45 -45.09
C GLY A 145 60.66 25.33 -44.45
N LYS A 146 60.28 26.33 -43.62
CA LYS A 146 61.23 27.05 -42.74
C LYS A 146 60.87 26.84 -41.26
N ALA A 147 61.88 26.52 -40.46
CA ALA A 147 61.75 26.23 -39.04
C ALA A 147 61.40 27.47 -38.19
N GLY A 148 60.39 27.35 -37.32
CA GLY A 148 60.06 28.33 -36.28
C GLY A 148 60.97 28.20 -35.04
N GLY A 149 61.04 29.25 -34.22
CA GLY A 149 62.13 29.58 -33.28
C GLY A 149 62.58 28.59 -32.19
N LEU A 150 62.13 27.34 -32.18
CA LEU A 150 62.67 26.24 -31.36
C LEU A 150 62.91 24.92 -32.13
N GLY A 151 62.80 24.90 -33.46
CA GLY A 151 63.37 23.84 -34.31
C GLY A 151 62.72 22.44 -34.27
N GLU A 152 61.65 22.21 -33.51
CA GLU A 152 61.22 20.83 -33.20
C GLU A 152 59.87 20.35 -33.80
N PHE A 153 59.10 21.15 -34.55
CA PHE A 153 57.86 20.65 -35.21
C PHE A 153 57.51 21.38 -36.54
N SER A 154 57.34 20.60 -37.62
CA SER A 154 56.91 21.03 -38.97
C SER A 154 55.96 19.98 -39.57
N ILE A 155 54.76 20.37 -40.03
CA ILE A 155 53.74 19.47 -40.61
C ILE A 155 53.77 19.55 -42.15
N ALA A 156 53.70 18.38 -42.81
CA ALA A 156 53.84 18.24 -44.27
C ALA A 156 52.59 18.69 -45.08
N PRO A 157 52.73 19.18 -46.33
CA PRO A 157 51.80 20.14 -46.95
C PRO A 157 50.54 19.60 -47.64
N THR A 158 50.27 18.29 -47.66
CA THR A 158 49.33 17.72 -48.66
C THR A 158 47.95 17.31 -48.19
N THR A 159 47.72 17.04 -46.90
CA THR A 159 46.39 16.65 -46.38
C THR A 159 45.54 17.83 -45.89
N LEU A 160 46.17 18.92 -45.45
CA LEU A 160 45.46 20.15 -45.05
C LEU A 160 45.05 21.00 -46.27
N LYS A 161 45.88 21.03 -47.32
CA LYS A 161 45.59 21.78 -48.56
C LYS A 161 44.39 21.20 -49.33
N ALA A 162 44.25 19.88 -49.39
CA ALA A 162 43.11 19.25 -50.07
C ALA A 162 41.76 19.52 -49.37
N ALA A 163 41.75 19.52 -48.03
CA ALA A 163 40.55 19.87 -47.25
C ALA A 163 40.21 21.37 -47.37
N LEU A 164 41.21 22.24 -47.44
CA LEU A 164 41.03 23.67 -47.62
C LEU A 164 40.56 24.02 -49.05
N ASP A 165 41.12 23.39 -50.08
CA ASP A 165 40.70 23.57 -51.48
C ASP A 165 39.22 23.16 -51.68
N ALA A 166 38.76 22.06 -51.07
CA ALA A 166 37.36 21.64 -51.15
C ALA A 166 36.38 22.63 -50.47
N MET A 167 36.81 23.28 -49.37
CA MET A 167 36.04 24.35 -48.73
C MET A 167 36.04 25.64 -49.56
N VAL A 168 37.15 25.97 -50.22
CA VAL A 168 37.28 27.13 -51.12
C VAL A 168 36.43 26.94 -52.38
N ASP A 169 36.41 25.75 -52.99
CA ASP A 169 35.56 25.44 -54.15
C ASP A 169 34.07 25.61 -53.82
N GLN A 170 33.62 25.21 -52.63
CA GLN A 170 32.23 25.40 -52.19
C GLN A 170 31.89 26.88 -51.93
N ILE A 171 32.87 27.68 -51.45
CA ILE A 171 32.74 29.13 -51.30
C ILE A 171 32.66 29.81 -52.68
N ASP A 172 33.45 29.38 -53.65
CA ASP A 172 33.43 29.92 -55.01
C ASP A 172 32.15 29.54 -55.78
N ILE A 173 31.57 28.36 -55.53
CA ILE A 173 30.23 27.99 -56.02
C ILE A 173 29.15 28.92 -55.45
N ASN A 174 29.18 29.18 -54.14
CA ASN A 174 28.23 30.08 -53.49
C ASN A 174 28.43 31.55 -53.93
N LYS A 175 29.67 31.96 -54.22
CA LYS A 175 30.02 33.28 -54.76
C LYS A 175 29.62 33.43 -56.24
N ALA A 176 29.71 32.38 -57.04
CA ALA A 176 29.21 32.34 -58.41
C ALA A 176 27.66 32.39 -58.45
N ALA A 177 26.97 31.68 -57.55
CA ALA A 177 25.51 31.80 -57.39
C ALA A 177 25.07 33.21 -56.95
N SER A 178 25.86 33.88 -56.10
CA SER A 178 25.65 35.29 -55.72
C SER A 178 25.93 36.26 -56.89
N LYS A 179 26.93 35.99 -57.75
CA LYS A 179 27.19 36.78 -58.97
C LYS A 179 26.06 36.67 -60.00
N VAL A 180 25.52 35.46 -60.22
CA VAL A 180 24.33 35.22 -61.05
C VAL A 180 23.13 36.03 -60.55
N SER A 181 22.98 36.22 -59.23
CA SER A 181 21.92 37.08 -58.67
C SER A 181 22.15 38.58 -58.96
N SER A 182 23.39 39.08 -58.94
CA SER A 182 23.70 40.49 -59.26
C SER A 182 23.65 40.81 -60.76
N GLU A 183 24.05 39.87 -61.62
CA GLU A 183 23.94 39.99 -63.09
C GLU A 183 22.49 39.82 -63.55
N ALA A 184 21.71 38.96 -62.89
CA ALA A 184 20.25 38.87 -63.11
C ALA A 184 19.52 40.13 -62.61
N ILE A 185 19.93 40.70 -61.47
CA ILE A 185 19.41 41.99 -61.00
C ILE A 185 19.78 43.11 -61.96
N GLN A 186 21.01 43.17 -62.49
CA GLN A 186 21.40 44.19 -63.47
C GLN A 186 20.66 43.99 -64.80
N ALA A 187 20.49 42.76 -65.27
CA ALA A 187 19.70 42.47 -66.47
C ALA A 187 18.22 42.83 -66.30
N GLU A 188 17.65 42.65 -65.11
CA GLU A 188 16.30 43.13 -64.79
C GLU A 188 16.26 44.65 -64.65
N LEU A 189 17.32 45.29 -64.12
CA LEU A 189 17.43 46.75 -64.05
C LEU A 189 17.50 47.37 -65.45
N ASP A 190 18.31 46.80 -66.35
CA ASP A 190 18.46 47.25 -67.74
C ASP A 190 17.16 47.03 -68.53
N LYS A 191 16.47 45.89 -68.33
CA LYS A 191 15.12 45.66 -68.86
C LYS A 191 14.13 46.69 -68.33
N THR A 192 14.20 47.04 -67.05
CA THR A 192 13.31 48.03 -66.42
C THR A 192 13.60 49.43 -66.96
N GLN A 193 14.87 49.79 -67.16
CA GLN A 193 15.29 51.07 -67.75
C GLN A 193 14.86 51.18 -69.21
N ALA A 194 15.07 50.13 -70.01
CA ALA A 194 14.61 50.09 -71.39
C ALA A 194 13.07 50.11 -71.49
N ALA A 195 12.37 49.40 -70.60
CA ALA A 195 10.90 49.45 -70.51
C ALA A 195 10.37 50.83 -70.11
N ALA A 196 11.13 51.59 -69.30
CA ALA A 196 10.85 52.99 -68.97
C ALA A 196 11.29 53.98 -70.07
N GLY A 197 11.83 53.50 -71.19
CA GLY A 197 12.26 54.34 -72.31
C GLY A 197 13.58 55.07 -72.09
N LEU A 198 14.40 54.64 -71.13
CA LEU A 198 15.73 55.18 -70.88
C LEU A 198 16.80 54.44 -71.71
N SER A 199 17.80 55.17 -72.18
CA SER A 199 19.05 54.62 -72.70
C SER A 199 19.94 54.08 -71.56
N GLU A 200 20.98 53.33 -71.91
CA GLU A 200 22.02 52.90 -70.95
C GLU A 200 22.70 54.07 -70.21
N SER A 201 22.63 55.30 -70.75
CA SER A 201 23.13 56.52 -70.11
C SER A 201 22.12 57.23 -69.19
N GLY A 202 20.88 56.74 -69.13
CA GLY A 202 19.80 57.33 -68.32
C GLY A 202 19.04 58.49 -68.97
N ASP A 203 19.25 58.73 -70.27
CA ASP A 203 18.49 59.73 -71.04
C ASP A 203 17.21 59.11 -71.60
N TYR A 204 16.12 59.87 -71.65
CA TYR A 204 14.86 59.35 -72.17
C TYR A 204 14.81 59.41 -73.70
N THR A 205 14.48 58.30 -74.34
CA THR A 205 14.28 58.18 -75.79
C THR A 205 12.85 57.75 -76.09
N PRO A 206 12.03 58.62 -76.72
CA PRO A 206 10.65 58.28 -77.02
C PRO A 206 10.55 57.12 -78.04
N PRO A 207 9.58 56.21 -77.91
CA PRO A 207 9.40 55.08 -78.82
C PRO A 207 9.13 55.50 -80.26
N THR A 208 9.67 54.76 -81.22
CA THR A 208 9.42 54.96 -82.66
C THR A 208 7.94 54.72 -82.98
N GLY A 209 7.21 55.78 -83.32
CA GLY A 209 5.77 55.74 -83.61
C GLY A 209 4.86 56.28 -82.50
N ALA A 210 5.41 56.90 -81.45
CA ALA A 210 4.61 57.58 -80.44
C ALA A 210 3.78 58.74 -81.04
N ASN A 211 2.49 58.77 -80.73
CA ASN A 211 1.56 59.77 -81.28
C ASN A 211 1.58 61.11 -80.53
N TYR A 212 1.89 61.09 -79.23
CA TYR A 212 1.73 62.24 -78.33
C TYR A 212 3.04 62.80 -77.77
N LEU A 213 4.16 62.09 -77.95
CA LEU A 213 5.46 62.53 -77.47
C LEU A 213 6.57 62.07 -78.44
N LYS A 214 7.05 62.99 -79.26
CA LYS A 214 8.10 62.77 -80.27
C LYS A 214 9.39 63.46 -79.82
N SER A 215 10.53 63.01 -80.35
CA SER A 215 11.84 63.64 -80.06
C SER A 215 11.86 65.14 -80.39
N GLU A 216 11.06 65.56 -81.36
CA GLU A 216 10.88 66.96 -81.78
C GLU A 216 10.21 67.81 -80.69
N ASP A 217 9.34 67.22 -79.85
CA ASP A 217 8.56 67.97 -78.84
C ASP A 217 9.44 68.47 -77.69
N PHE A 218 10.44 67.67 -77.27
CA PHE A 218 11.46 68.11 -76.31
C PHE A 218 12.28 69.28 -76.86
N THR A 219 12.59 69.24 -78.15
CA THR A 219 13.35 70.29 -78.82
C THR A 219 12.52 71.57 -78.95
N ASN A 220 11.25 71.45 -79.36
CA ASN A 220 10.31 72.57 -79.48
C ASN A 220 10.03 73.24 -78.13
N ALA A 221 9.99 72.46 -77.05
CA ALA A 221 9.83 72.96 -75.68
C ALA A 221 11.15 73.38 -75.01
N SER A 222 12.30 73.25 -75.70
CA SER A 222 13.64 73.53 -75.17
C SER A 222 13.95 72.79 -73.85
N LYS A 223 13.59 71.51 -73.76
CA LYS A 223 13.86 70.63 -72.61
C LYS A 223 14.83 69.50 -72.97
N VAL A 224 15.64 69.08 -72.00
CA VAL A 224 16.53 67.91 -72.15
C VAL A 224 15.70 66.63 -72.04
N PRO A 225 15.86 65.65 -72.96
CA PRO A 225 15.09 64.40 -72.91
C PRO A 225 15.36 63.61 -71.62
N SER A 226 14.37 63.60 -70.73
CA SER A 226 14.38 62.85 -69.47
C SER A 226 12.96 62.37 -69.18
N LEU A 227 12.81 61.36 -68.32
CA LEU A 227 11.49 60.89 -67.89
C LEU A 227 10.65 62.03 -67.30
N ALA A 228 11.25 62.93 -66.53
CA ALA A 228 10.56 64.08 -65.94
C ALA A 228 10.09 65.09 -67.00
N ALA A 229 10.93 65.39 -67.99
CA ALA A 229 10.53 66.26 -69.10
C ALA A 229 9.48 65.59 -70.00
N ALA A 230 9.53 64.26 -70.13
CA ALA A 230 8.58 63.49 -70.90
C ALA A 230 7.21 63.50 -70.22
N ASP A 231 7.20 63.32 -68.90
CA ASP A 231 6.01 63.42 -68.06
C ASP A 231 5.39 64.81 -68.16
N GLU A 232 6.19 65.87 -68.03
CA GLU A 232 5.67 67.24 -68.09
C GLU A 232 5.10 67.61 -69.47
N LEU A 233 5.75 67.18 -70.56
CA LEU A 233 5.23 67.40 -71.92
C LEU A 233 4.01 66.55 -72.22
N LEU A 234 3.94 65.34 -71.65
CA LEU A 234 2.78 64.49 -71.74
C LEU A 234 1.61 65.12 -70.97
N ASP A 235 1.86 65.65 -69.77
CA ASP A 235 0.88 66.34 -68.95
C ASP A 235 0.36 67.60 -69.65
N ASP A 236 1.22 68.40 -70.28
CA ASP A 236 0.81 69.56 -71.07
C ASP A 236 -0.05 69.15 -72.29
N ALA A 237 0.34 68.08 -72.99
CA ALA A 237 -0.43 67.55 -74.11
C ALA A 237 -1.78 66.97 -73.67
N ILE A 238 -1.80 66.23 -72.56
CA ILE A 238 -3.02 65.70 -71.92
C ILE A 238 -3.89 66.86 -71.48
N LYS A 239 -3.33 67.91 -70.89
CA LYS A 239 -4.07 69.10 -70.47
C LYS A 239 -4.69 69.81 -71.66
N SER A 240 -3.96 70.02 -72.74
CA SER A 240 -4.47 70.64 -73.97
C SER A 240 -5.59 69.82 -74.61
N LEU A 241 -5.45 68.49 -74.63
CA LEU A 241 -6.51 67.58 -75.06
C LEU A 241 -7.72 67.63 -74.11
N THR A 242 -7.47 67.71 -72.79
CA THR A 242 -8.51 67.81 -71.76
C THR A 242 -9.31 69.11 -71.90
N ASP A 243 -8.63 70.24 -72.12
CA ASP A 243 -9.27 71.54 -72.34
C ASP A 243 -10.12 71.52 -73.64
N THR A 244 -9.63 70.86 -74.70
CA THR A 244 -10.37 70.68 -75.95
C THR A 244 -11.60 69.77 -75.78
N VAL A 245 -11.45 68.65 -75.05
CA VAL A 245 -12.55 67.74 -74.71
C VAL A 245 -13.58 68.46 -73.83
N GLN A 246 -13.15 69.29 -72.89
CA GLN A 246 -14.05 70.09 -72.05
C GLN A 246 -14.82 71.12 -72.88
N SER A 247 -14.18 71.77 -73.86
CA SER A 247 -14.85 72.68 -74.79
C SER A 247 -15.90 71.97 -75.66
N ASN A 248 -15.54 70.80 -76.21
CA ASN A 248 -16.46 69.97 -76.99
C ASN A 248 -17.60 69.41 -76.12
N LYS A 249 -17.33 69.08 -74.85
CA LYS A 249 -18.32 68.67 -73.86
C LYS A 249 -19.31 69.80 -73.59
N VAL A 250 -18.85 71.03 -73.37
CA VAL A 250 -19.72 72.20 -73.18
C VAL A 250 -20.57 72.48 -74.43
N ALA A 251 -20.00 72.34 -75.63
CA ALA A 251 -20.75 72.49 -76.87
C ALA A 251 -21.79 71.36 -77.08
N ALA A 252 -21.47 70.13 -76.67
CA ALA A 252 -22.39 69.01 -76.68
C ALA A 252 -23.51 69.17 -75.64
N GLU A 253 -23.19 69.65 -74.43
CA GLU A 253 -24.14 69.94 -73.35
C GLU A 253 -25.13 71.05 -73.75
N GLN A 254 -24.67 72.13 -74.40
CA GLN A 254 -25.57 73.17 -74.93
C GLN A 254 -26.48 72.69 -76.07
N ALA A 255 -26.04 71.71 -76.87
CA ALA A 255 -26.86 71.08 -77.89
C ALA A 255 -27.82 70.02 -77.32
N ASP A 256 -27.49 69.44 -76.16
CA ASP A 256 -28.34 68.53 -75.39
C ASP A 256 -29.42 69.31 -74.63
N ASP A 257 -29.11 70.50 -74.11
CA ASP A 257 -30.06 71.41 -73.44
C ASP A 257 -31.21 71.89 -74.35
N LEU A 258 -31.02 71.87 -75.68
CA LEU A 258 -32.05 72.19 -76.68
C LEU A 258 -32.92 70.98 -77.06
N LYS A 259 -32.54 69.77 -76.62
CA LYS A 259 -33.29 68.55 -76.85
C LYS A 259 -34.03 68.18 -75.57
N LEU A 260 -35.20 67.57 -75.74
CA LEU A 260 -35.82 66.85 -74.63
C LEU A 260 -35.09 65.52 -74.46
N ASN A 261 -34.74 65.19 -73.22
CA ASN A 261 -34.17 63.91 -72.86
C ASN A 261 -35.07 62.77 -73.35
N ILE A 262 -34.45 61.73 -73.93
CA ILE A 262 -35.12 60.50 -74.42
C ILE A 262 -35.90 59.80 -73.30
N ALA A 263 -35.56 60.08 -72.04
CA ALA A 263 -36.35 59.74 -70.86
C ALA A 263 -36.53 60.98 -69.95
N GLY A 264 -37.77 61.44 -69.77
CA GLY A 264 -38.15 62.25 -68.60
C GLY A 264 -37.89 63.77 -68.64
N GLY A 265 -37.85 64.40 -69.82
CA GLY A 265 -37.80 65.87 -69.92
C GLY A 265 -39.16 66.54 -69.65
N VAL A 266 -39.15 67.75 -69.05
CA VAL A 266 -40.37 68.56 -68.79
C VAL A 266 -40.44 69.70 -69.80
N MET A 267 -41.54 69.77 -70.55
CA MET A 267 -41.89 70.94 -71.36
C MET A 267 -42.72 71.92 -70.52
N THR A 268 -42.39 73.21 -70.54
CA THR A 268 -43.18 74.26 -69.89
C THR A 268 -43.79 75.18 -70.97
N GLY A 269 -45.08 75.53 -70.83
CA GLY A 269 -45.84 76.29 -71.83
C GLY A 269 -46.87 75.45 -72.61
N ALA A 270 -47.63 76.10 -73.50
CA ALA A 270 -48.59 75.41 -74.36
C ALA A 270 -47.86 74.64 -75.47
N LEU A 271 -48.13 73.33 -75.59
CA LEU A 271 -47.58 72.47 -76.63
C LEU A 271 -48.56 72.40 -77.81
N ASP A 272 -48.20 72.97 -78.95
CA ASP A 272 -48.95 72.86 -80.21
C ASP A 272 -48.22 71.87 -81.15
N MET A 273 -48.89 70.76 -81.48
CA MET A 273 -48.37 69.72 -82.38
C MET A 273 -48.86 69.86 -83.83
N GLY A 274 -49.65 70.89 -84.13
CA GLY A 274 -50.29 71.08 -85.44
C GLY A 274 -51.06 69.83 -85.87
N THR A 275 -50.75 69.31 -87.07
CA THR A 275 -51.42 68.14 -87.66
C THR A 275 -50.63 66.83 -87.45
N ASN A 276 -49.58 66.82 -86.63
CA ASN A 276 -48.74 65.63 -86.44
C ASN A 276 -49.27 64.74 -85.31
N PRO A 277 -49.44 63.42 -85.52
CA PRO A 277 -49.91 62.50 -84.48
C PRO A 277 -48.77 62.09 -83.51
N ILE A 278 -49.13 61.79 -82.26
CA ILE A 278 -48.26 61.05 -81.31
C ILE A 278 -48.45 59.55 -81.59
N SER A 279 -47.45 58.90 -82.18
CA SER A 279 -47.57 57.52 -82.70
C SER A 279 -47.57 56.44 -81.61
N SER A 280 -47.08 56.74 -80.41
CA SER A 280 -47.16 55.86 -79.24
C SER A 280 -47.27 56.67 -77.95
N ALA A 281 -48.41 56.55 -77.28
CA ALA A 281 -48.57 57.00 -75.91
C ALA A 281 -48.56 55.78 -74.98
N HIS A 282 -47.72 55.83 -73.96
CA HIS A 282 -47.59 54.77 -72.95
C HIS A 282 -48.89 54.58 -72.16
N VAL A 283 -49.05 53.46 -71.46
CA VAL A 283 -50.21 53.24 -70.56
C VAL A 283 -50.18 54.30 -69.44
N PRO A 284 -51.25 55.09 -69.25
CA PRO A 284 -51.31 56.12 -68.21
C PRO A 284 -51.11 55.54 -66.81
N THR A 285 -50.30 56.19 -65.98
CA THR A 285 -50.02 55.81 -64.58
C THR A 285 -50.17 56.96 -63.59
N GLN A 286 -50.27 58.22 -64.06
CA GLN A 286 -50.57 59.38 -63.22
C GLN A 286 -51.74 60.19 -63.80
N PRO A 287 -52.52 60.94 -62.99
CA PRO A 287 -53.72 61.67 -63.43
C PRO A 287 -53.49 62.67 -64.58
N ASN A 288 -52.25 63.14 -64.75
CA ASN A 288 -51.89 64.17 -65.73
C ASN A 288 -51.30 63.59 -67.03
N HIS A 289 -51.31 62.27 -67.23
CA HIS A 289 -50.80 61.63 -68.46
C HIS A 289 -51.79 61.79 -69.63
N LEU A 290 -51.27 61.90 -70.86
CA LEU A 290 -52.08 61.76 -72.08
C LEU A 290 -52.54 60.31 -72.25
N VAL A 291 -53.82 60.12 -72.54
CA VAL A 291 -54.45 58.80 -72.73
C VAL A 291 -54.46 58.39 -74.21
N ASN A 292 -54.12 57.14 -74.51
CA ASN A 292 -54.24 56.59 -75.88
C ASN A 292 -55.66 56.02 -76.12
N LEU A 293 -56.13 56.03 -77.37
CA LEU A 293 -57.49 55.59 -77.71
C LEU A 293 -57.74 54.12 -77.30
N LYS A 294 -56.74 53.24 -77.41
CA LYS A 294 -56.79 51.83 -76.97
C LYS A 294 -56.98 51.66 -75.46
N TYR A 295 -56.46 52.58 -74.64
CA TYR A 295 -56.57 52.55 -73.18
C TYR A 295 -57.97 53.00 -72.74
N ILE A 296 -58.53 54.03 -73.41
CA ILE A 296 -59.93 54.41 -73.24
C ILE A 296 -60.87 53.27 -73.68
N ASP A 297 -60.59 52.65 -74.83
CA ASP A 297 -61.40 51.53 -75.33
C ASP A 297 -61.23 50.26 -74.45
N GLY A 298 -60.07 50.08 -73.81
CA GLY A 298 -59.79 48.98 -72.88
C GLY A 298 -60.40 49.15 -71.50
N MET A 299 -60.59 50.38 -71.00
CA MET A 299 -61.40 50.63 -69.79
C MET A 299 -62.90 50.41 -70.04
N ARG A 300 -63.36 50.44 -71.30
CA ARG A 300 -64.76 50.15 -71.69
C ARG A 300 -65.02 48.68 -72.07
N ALA A 301 -63.99 47.84 -72.18
CA ALA A 301 -64.14 46.44 -72.58
C ALA A 301 -64.36 45.52 -71.37
N GLY A 302 -65.63 45.38 -70.97
CA GLY A 302 -66.07 44.31 -70.05
C GLY A 302 -67.26 44.68 -69.17
N LEU A 303 -67.49 45.98 -68.94
CA LEU A 303 -68.65 46.49 -68.20
C LEU A 303 -69.21 47.70 -68.93
N ASP A 304 -70.48 47.63 -69.26
CA ASP A 304 -71.25 48.68 -69.88
C ASP A 304 -71.99 49.45 -68.78
N VAL A 305 -71.29 50.40 -68.17
CA VAL A 305 -71.75 51.10 -66.95
C VAL A 305 -72.94 52.01 -67.27
N ARG A 306 -74.02 51.85 -66.48
CA ARG A 306 -75.20 52.70 -66.44
C ARG A 306 -75.15 53.59 -65.21
N GLU A 307 -75.99 54.62 -65.18
CA GLU A 307 -76.15 55.40 -63.95
C GLU A 307 -76.52 54.47 -62.78
N SER A 308 -76.11 54.88 -61.59
CA SER A 308 -76.44 54.17 -60.36
C SER A 308 -77.95 54.05 -60.21
N VAL A 309 -78.39 52.90 -59.73
CA VAL A 309 -79.76 52.71 -59.26
C VAL A 309 -79.79 52.98 -57.76
N ARG A 310 -80.87 53.59 -57.30
CA ARG A 310 -81.04 53.88 -55.89
C ARG A 310 -81.21 52.59 -55.09
N VAL A 311 -81.98 51.63 -55.62
CA VAL A 311 -82.24 50.35 -54.96
C VAL A 311 -82.46 49.21 -55.96
N ALA A 312 -82.21 47.98 -55.53
CA ALA A 312 -82.48 46.77 -56.31
C ALA A 312 -83.60 45.92 -55.67
N THR A 313 -84.40 45.26 -56.50
CA THR A 313 -85.50 44.40 -56.03
C THR A 313 -85.00 43.17 -55.27
N THR A 314 -85.62 42.87 -54.12
CA THR A 314 -85.45 41.62 -53.36
C THR A 314 -86.57 40.60 -53.61
N ALA A 315 -87.66 41.01 -54.28
CA ALA A 315 -88.82 40.18 -54.65
C ALA A 315 -89.37 40.60 -56.03
N PRO A 316 -90.18 39.74 -56.69
CA PRO A 316 -90.78 40.09 -57.99
C PRO A 316 -91.72 41.29 -57.90
N ILE A 317 -91.73 42.13 -58.96
CA ILE A 317 -92.69 43.24 -59.09
C ILE A 317 -93.98 42.70 -59.73
N ALA A 318 -95.13 42.93 -59.09
CA ALA A 318 -96.37 42.28 -59.48
C ALA A 318 -97.08 42.95 -60.67
N ASN A 319 -96.80 44.22 -60.97
CA ASN A 319 -97.32 44.90 -62.17
C ASN A 319 -96.46 46.13 -62.55
N LEU A 320 -95.72 46.08 -63.65
CA LEU A 320 -94.92 47.23 -64.12
C LEU A 320 -95.79 48.44 -64.51
N GLY A 321 -96.99 48.21 -65.06
CA GLY A 321 -97.94 49.26 -65.43
C GLY A 321 -98.66 49.92 -64.24
N GLY A 322 -98.32 49.56 -63.00
CA GLY A 322 -98.93 50.10 -61.80
C GLY A 322 -99.01 49.09 -60.66
N ASP A 323 -97.92 48.91 -59.94
CA ASP A 323 -97.84 48.03 -58.77
C ASP A 323 -98.33 48.79 -57.53
N ILE A 324 -99.15 48.14 -56.71
CA ILE A 324 -99.75 48.78 -55.53
C ILE A 324 -99.18 48.12 -54.28
N GLN A 325 -98.64 48.93 -53.38
CA GLN A 325 -98.30 48.50 -52.02
C GLN A 325 -99.23 49.18 -51.01
N ASP A 326 -99.90 48.37 -50.18
CA ASP A 326 -100.68 48.83 -49.02
C ASP A 326 -99.80 48.80 -47.77
N ASN A 327 -98.96 49.84 -47.62
CA ASN A 327 -98.03 49.98 -46.50
C ASN A 327 -98.58 50.90 -45.39
N GLY A 328 -99.80 51.44 -45.54
CA GLY A 328 -100.43 52.31 -44.53
C GLY A 328 -99.92 53.75 -44.49
N ASP A 329 -98.95 54.12 -45.33
CA ASP A 329 -98.24 55.40 -45.30
C ASP A 329 -98.14 56.12 -46.67
N ASN A 330 -98.89 55.67 -47.68
CA ASN A 330 -98.84 56.19 -49.05
C ASN A 330 -97.41 56.21 -49.62
N SER A 331 -96.58 55.23 -49.25
CA SER A 331 -95.22 55.06 -49.74
C SER A 331 -95.02 53.70 -50.40
N TYR A 332 -94.21 53.69 -51.46
CA TYR A 332 -93.80 52.46 -52.13
C TYR A 332 -92.34 52.18 -51.77
N GLN A 333 -92.05 50.99 -51.25
CA GLN A 333 -90.72 50.65 -50.75
C GLN A 333 -90.15 49.42 -51.45
N ILE A 334 -88.84 49.44 -51.67
CA ILE A 334 -88.06 48.29 -52.14
C ILE A 334 -86.81 48.19 -51.26
N ASP A 335 -86.48 46.99 -50.76
CA ASP A 335 -85.31 46.71 -49.90
C ASP A 335 -85.12 47.71 -48.72
N GLY A 336 -86.23 48.19 -48.14
CA GLY A 336 -86.24 49.14 -47.02
C GLY A 336 -86.05 50.62 -47.40
N VAL A 337 -85.97 50.92 -48.69
CA VAL A 337 -85.84 52.29 -49.23
C VAL A 337 -87.18 52.77 -49.75
N THR A 338 -87.66 53.91 -49.25
CA THR A 338 -88.86 54.59 -49.75
C THR A 338 -88.58 55.31 -51.06
N LEU A 339 -89.30 54.95 -52.11
CA LEU A 339 -89.12 55.49 -53.46
C LEU A 339 -89.90 56.79 -53.69
N VAL A 340 -89.33 57.66 -54.52
CA VAL A 340 -89.93 58.91 -55.00
C VAL A 340 -89.97 58.89 -56.54
N SER A 341 -90.94 59.59 -57.14
CA SER A 341 -91.01 59.72 -58.60
C SER A 341 -89.70 60.24 -59.18
N GLY A 342 -89.14 59.51 -60.15
CA GLY A 342 -87.83 59.77 -60.76
C GLY A 342 -86.71 58.87 -60.25
N ASP A 343 -86.91 58.09 -59.19
CA ASP A 343 -85.91 57.16 -58.69
C ASP A 343 -85.66 56.00 -59.66
N ARG A 344 -84.38 55.65 -59.81
CA ARG A 344 -83.94 54.51 -60.63
C ARG A 344 -83.89 53.24 -59.79
N VAL A 345 -84.52 52.18 -60.27
CA VAL A 345 -84.61 50.88 -59.61
C VAL A 345 -84.09 49.78 -60.53
N LEU A 346 -83.24 48.90 -60.00
CA LEU A 346 -82.89 47.67 -60.70
C LEU A 346 -83.91 46.58 -60.37
N ILE A 347 -84.72 46.21 -61.37
CA ILE A 347 -85.59 45.04 -61.30
C ILE A 347 -84.78 43.82 -61.78
N LYS A 348 -84.44 42.95 -60.84
CA LYS A 348 -83.70 41.70 -61.09
C LYS A 348 -84.44 40.43 -60.68
N ASN A 349 -85.56 40.56 -59.94
CA ASN A 349 -86.30 39.45 -59.37
C ASN A 349 -87.56 39.08 -60.18
N SER A 350 -87.55 39.31 -61.50
CA SER A 350 -88.68 39.14 -62.41
C SER A 350 -89.80 40.15 -62.17
N ALA A 351 -90.56 40.46 -63.22
CA ALA A 351 -91.74 41.32 -63.11
C ALA A 351 -92.85 40.83 -64.05
N SER A 352 -94.08 41.27 -63.78
CA SER A 352 -95.24 41.11 -64.67
C SER A 352 -95.52 42.41 -65.41
N GLN A 353 -95.81 42.35 -66.71
CA GLN A 353 -96.01 43.55 -67.53
C GLN A 353 -97.29 44.29 -67.15
N ASN A 354 -98.40 43.57 -66.98
CA ASN A 354 -99.73 44.16 -66.76
C ASN A 354 -100.46 43.55 -65.56
N GLY A 355 -99.79 42.76 -64.72
CA GLY A 355 -100.35 42.10 -63.54
C GLY A 355 -101.23 40.87 -63.85
N THR A 356 -101.41 40.54 -65.13
CA THR A 356 -102.18 39.37 -65.59
C THR A 356 -101.29 38.22 -66.06
N ASP A 357 -100.03 38.52 -66.38
CA ASP A 357 -99.00 37.59 -66.81
C ASP A 357 -98.13 37.13 -65.65
N SER A 358 -97.64 35.89 -65.70
CA SER A 358 -96.73 35.35 -64.68
C SER A 358 -95.43 36.15 -64.69
N PRO A 359 -94.90 36.59 -63.51
CA PRO A 359 -93.65 37.32 -63.45
C PRO A 359 -92.51 36.57 -64.15
N SER A 360 -91.84 37.24 -65.09
CA SER A 360 -90.80 36.65 -65.92
C SER A 360 -89.52 37.51 -65.92
N ALA A 361 -88.37 36.85 -66.08
CA ALA A 361 -87.07 37.51 -66.13
C ALA A 361 -86.84 38.27 -67.44
N ILE A 362 -87.70 38.10 -68.45
CA ILE A 362 -87.69 38.91 -69.68
C ILE A 362 -87.95 40.41 -69.40
N TYR A 363 -88.58 40.70 -68.26
CA TYR A 363 -88.89 42.06 -67.81
C TYR A 363 -87.87 42.62 -66.82
N ASN A 364 -86.80 41.90 -66.50
CA ASN A 364 -85.72 42.47 -65.69
C ASN A 364 -85.04 43.63 -66.43
N GLY A 365 -84.46 44.57 -65.68
CA GLY A 365 -83.84 45.75 -66.24
C GLY A 365 -83.78 46.91 -65.26
N ILE A 366 -83.31 48.05 -65.75
CA ILE A 366 -83.29 49.29 -64.99
C ILE A 366 -84.53 50.09 -65.36
N TYR A 367 -85.28 50.51 -64.35
CA TYR A 367 -86.54 51.23 -64.50
C TYR A 367 -86.50 52.54 -63.73
N VAL A 368 -87.20 53.56 -64.23
CA VAL A 368 -87.53 54.79 -63.51
C VAL A 368 -88.94 54.64 -62.98
N VAL A 369 -89.11 54.90 -61.68
CA VAL A 369 -90.41 54.77 -61.01
C VAL A 369 -91.17 56.09 -61.02
N THR A 370 -92.47 56.03 -61.27
CA THR A 370 -93.42 57.13 -61.05
C THR A 370 -94.40 56.73 -59.95
N ILE A 371 -94.38 57.45 -58.84
CA ILE A 371 -95.28 57.23 -57.70
C ILE A 371 -96.51 58.13 -57.85
N SER A 372 -97.69 57.53 -57.75
CA SER A 372 -98.99 58.20 -57.78
C SER A 372 -99.92 57.64 -56.69
N GLU A 373 -100.89 58.45 -56.27
CA GLU A 373 -101.92 58.02 -55.33
C GLU A 373 -103.02 57.24 -56.05
N VAL A 374 -103.51 56.16 -55.45
CA VAL A 374 -104.69 55.43 -55.95
C VAL A 374 -105.95 56.17 -55.47
N SER A 375 -106.84 56.57 -56.38
CA SER A 375 -108.05 57.32 -56.02
C SER A 375 -108.99 56.54 -55.07
N ASP A 376 -109.56 57.26 -54.10
CA ASP A 376 -110.54 56.88 -53.06
C ASP A 376 -110.07 55.95 -51.90
N GLN A 377 -108.79 55.59 -51.80
CA GLN A 377 -108.20 54.94 -50.60
C GLN A 377 -106.93 55.67 -50.14
N THR A 378 -106.87 56.14 -48.89
CA THR A 378 -105.82 57.06 -48.41
C THR A 378 -104.55 56.38 -47.85
N THR A 379 -104.30 55.10 -48.15
CA THR A 379 -103.19 54.32 -47.56
C THR A 379 -102.32 53.54 -48.55
N GLU A 380 -102.63 53.59 -49.85
CA GLU A 380 -101.97 52.79 -50.89
C GLU A 380 -101.19 53.68 -51.87
N ALA A 381 -99.94 53.33 -52.15
CA ALA A 381 -99.14 53.98 -53.19
C ALA A 381 -99.09 53.10 -54.45
N LYS A 382 -99.26 53.72 -55.63
CA LYS A 382 -99.09 53.08 -56.93
C LYS A 382 -97.75 53.49 -57.55
N ALA A 383 -96.91 52.50 -57.83
CA ALA A 383 -95.66 52.66 -58.56
C ALA A 383 -95.82 52.17 -60.01
N GLU A 384 -95.66 53.07 -60.96
CA GLU A 384 -95.53 52.74 -62.39
C GLU A 384 -94.05 52.69 -62.75
N PHE A 385 -93.62 51.63 -63.44
CA PHE A 385 -92.23 51.40 -63.79
C PHE A 385 -92.07 51.50 -65.30
N GLU A 386 -91.32 52.51 -65.74
CA GLU A 386 -90.92 52.70 -67.14
C GLU A 386 -89.44 52.36 -67.29
N ARG A 387 -89.04 51.67 -68.37
CA ARG A 387 -87.61 51.36 -68.56
C ARG A 387 -86.80 52.65 -68.63
N ALA A 388 -85.63 52.67 -68.01
CA ALA A 388 -84.76 53.83 -68.07
C ALA A 388 -84.27 54.06 -69.50
N ILE A 389 -84.15 55.32 -69.92
CA ILE A 389 -83.78 55.72 -71.29
C ILE A 389 -82.42 55.13 -71.72
N ASP A 390 -81.52 54.89 -70.77
CA ASP A 390 -80.21 54.29 -71.00
C ASP A 390 -80.23 52.74 -70.95
N ALA A 391 -81.40 52.11 -70.84
CA ALA A 391 -81.59 50.66 -70.74
C ALA A 391 -82.90 50.19 -71.42
N ASP A 392 -83.38 50.92 -72.44
CA ASP A 392 -84.63 50.67 -73.14
C ASP A 392 -84.43 49.97 -74.50
N GLY A 393 -83.18 49.78 -74.92
CA GLY A 393 -82.80 49.10 -76.16
C GLY A 393 -82.77 50.01 -77.39
N THR A 394 -82.92 51.33 -77.23
CA THR A 394 -82.95 52.32 -78.30
C THR A 394 -81.90 53.42 -78.06
N PRO A 395 -80.82 53.50 -78.88
CA PRO A 395 -80.57 52.77 -80.12
C PRO A 395 -80.13 51.31 -79.91
N ASP A 396 -80.23 50.49 -80.98
CA ASP A 396 -79.84 49.07 -80.97
C ASP A 396 -78.44 48.85 -80.37
N GLY A 397 -78.33 47.87 -79.46
CA GLY A 397 -77.07 47.53 -78.80
C GLY A 397 -76.84 48.22 -77.46
N GLU A 398 -77.86 48.85 -76.88
CA GLU A 398 -77.81 49.44 -75.54
C GLU A 398 -77.88 48.41 -74.40
N VAL A 399 -78.68 47.36 -74.52
CA VAL A 399 -78.74 46.31 -73.49
C VAL A 399 -77.85 45.14 -73.93
N THR A 400 -76.65 45.08 -73.36
CA THR A 400 -75.63 44.07 -73.71
C THR A 400 -75.17 43.25 -72.51
N ASN A 401 -74.64 42.05 -72.77
CA ASN A 401 -73.86 41.32 -71.77
C ASN A 401 -72.75 42.24 -71.24
N GLY A 402 -72.70 42.42 -69.92
CA GLY A 402 -71.81 43.38 -69.28
C GLY A 402 -72.47 44.67 -68.81
N MET A 403 -73.76 44.92 -69.10
CA MET A 403 -74.48 46.08 -68.56
C MET A 403 -74.39 46.11 -67.03
N HIS A 404 -73.81 47.17 -66.47
CA HIS A 404 -73.47 47.26 -65.05
C HIS A 404 -74.15 48.46 -64.40
N THR A 405 -74.69 48.29 -63.20
CA THR A 405 -75.15 49.41 -62.36
C THR A 405 -74.73 49.20 -60.91
N PHE A 406 -74.54 50.31 -60.20
CA PHE A 406 -74.21 50.33 -58.78
C PHE A 406 -75.46 50.65 -57.96
N ILE A 407 -75.61 49.98 -56.81
CA ILE A 407 -76.74 50.16 -55.91
C ILE A 407 -76.30 51.07 -54.77
N GLU A 408 -76.95 52.22 -54.65
CA GLU A 408 -76.57 53.26 -53.66
C GLU A 408 -77.11 52.94 -52.26
N GLU A 409 -78.35 52.48 -52.16
CA GLU A 409 -79.07 52.28 -50.90
C GLU A 409 -79.78 50.91 -50.86
N GLY A 410 -80.13 50.44 -49.67
CA GLY A 410 -80.81 49.16 -49.45
C GLY A 410 -80.31 48.43 -48.22
N ALA A 411 -81.17 47.65 -47.56
CA ALA A 411 -80.75 46.84 -46.40
C ALA A 411 -79.83 45.68 -46.80
N THR A 412 -80.02 45.11 -48.00
CA THR A 412 -79.37 43.87 -48.42
C THR A 412 -78.23 44.11 -49.39
N TYR A 413 -78.39 45.08 -50.30
CA TYR A 413 -77.47 45.28 -51.43
C TYR A 413 -76.85 46.69 -51.51
N ALA A 414 -76.88 47.46 -50.41
CA ALA A 414 -76.20 48.76 -50.38
C ALA A 414 -74.71 48.61 -50.72
N ASN A 415 -74.22 49.50 -51.57
CA ASN A 415 -72.84 49.53 -52.05
C ASN A 415 -72.39 48.29 -52.86
N ALA A 416 -73.33 47.53 -53.41
CA ALA A 416 -73.04 46.42 -54.31
C ALA A 416 -73.09 46.85 -55.78
N GLY A 417 -72.24 46.26 -56.63
CA GLY A 417 -72.33 46.38 -58.09
C GLY A 417 -72.98 45.15 -58.70
N PHE A 418 -73.88 45.34 -59.67
CA PHE A 418 -74.52 44.26 -60.43
C PHE A 418 -74.24 44.38 -61.93
N VAL A 419 -74.07 43.24 -62.59
CA VAL A 419 -73.81 43.12 -64.03
C VAL A 419 -74.80 42.18 -64.69
N LEU A 420 -75.24 42.51 -65.91
CA LEU A 420 -76.07 41.65 -66.75
C LEU A 420 -75.22 40.52 -67.34
N GLY A 421 -75.52 39.29 -66.90
CA GLY A 421 -74.80 38.07 -67.29
C GLY A 421 -75.41 37.30 -68.47
N THR A 422 -76.53 37.74 -69.04
CA THR A 422 -77.17 37.09 -70.21
C THR A 422 -76.29 37.25 -71.45
N PRO A 423 -75.90 36.17 -72.17
CA PRO A 423 -75.07 36.28 -73.37
C PRO A 423 -75.74 37.04 -74.53
N ASN A 424 -74.97 37.82 -75.30
CA ASN A 424 -75.45 38.45 -76.53
C ASN A 424 -75.71 37.39 -77.63
N PRO A 425 -76.67 37.58 -78.57
CA PRO A 425 -77.53 38.76 -78.75
C PRO A 425 -78.74 38.78 -77.80
N ILE A 426 -79.07 39.96 -77.27
CA ILE A 426 -80.21 40.19 -76.39
C ILE A 426 -81.32 40.91 -77.17
N SER A 427 -82.55 40.41 -77.09
CA SER A 427 -83.76 41.10 -77.56
C SER A 427 -84.70 41.32 -76.38
N LEU A 428 -85.10 42.57 -76.15
CA LEU A 428 -85.99 42.92 -75.04
C LEU A 428 -87.34 42.22 -75.16
N GLU A 429 -87.97 41.96 -74.01
CA GLU A 429 -89.28 41.31 -73.88
C GLU A 429 -89.37 39.87 -74.43
N THR A 430 -88.25 39.30 -74.89
CA THR A 430 -88.18 37.94 -75.46
C THR A 430 -87.02 37.14 -74.87
N THR A 431 -85.89 37.79 -74.55
CA THR A 431 -84.73 37.16 -73.91
C THR A 431 -84.77 37.36 -72.39
N GLU A 432 -84.55 36.32 -71.61
CA GLU A 432 -84.48 36.43 -70.14
C GLU A 432 -83.20 37.18 -69.69
N LEU A 433 -83.37 38.20 -68.86
CA LEU A 433 -82.29 39.07 -68.41
C LEU A 433 -81.89 38.71 -66.98
N THR A 434 -80.66 38.21 -66.80
CA THR A 434 -80.13 37.78 -65.49
C THR A 434 -79.03 38.70 -64.99
N PHE A 435 -79.27 39.39 -63.88
CA PHE A 435 -78.27 40.22 -63.21
C PHE A 435 -77.54 39.43 -62.11
N VAL A 436 -76.21 39.49 -62.13
CA VAL A 436 -75.32 38.85 -61.15
C VAL A 436 -74.54 39.93 -60.39
N GLN A 437 -74.32 39.74 -59.10
CA GLN A 437 -73.50 40.67 -58.32
C GLN A 437 -72.03 40.57 -58.77
N PHE A 438 -71.46 41.71 -59.16
CA PHE A 438 -70.07 41.85 -59.64
C PHE A 438 -69.12 42.32 -58.54
N SER A 439 -69.59 43.09 -57.55
CA SER A 439 -68.78 43.59 -56.44
C SER A 439 -69.55 43.68 -55.11
N GLY A 440 -68.84 43.39 -54.01
CA GLY A 440 -69.30 43.56 -52.63
C GLY A 440 -68.13 43.46 -51.63
N ALA A 441 -67.95 44.50 -50.81
CA ALA A 441 -66.94 44.53 -49.75
C ALA A 441 -67.44 43.79 -48.50
N GLY A 442 -66.66 42.84 -47.95
CA GLY A 442 -66.84 42.35 -46.57
C GLY A 442 -66.99 40.84 -46.31
N GLN A 443 -66.65 39.94 -47.24
CA GLN A 443 -67.12 38.55 -47.15
C GLN A 443 -66.44 37.56 -46.18
N LEU A 444 -65.36 37.90 -45.45
CA LEU A 444 -64.78 36.94 -44.49
C LEU A 444 -64.44 37.61 -43.15
N THR A 445 -65.30 37.37 -42.15
CA THR A 445 -65.02 37.63 -40.73
C THR A 445 -64.30 36.41 -40.16
N ALA A 446 -63.06 36.57 -39.70
CA ALA A 446 -62.29 35.47 -39.12
C ALA A 446 -62.91 35.04 -37.77
N GLY A 447 -63.24 33.75 -37.64
CA GLY A 447 -63.69 33.14 -36.39
C GLY A 447 -62.53 32.76 -35.46
N ALA A 448 -62.82 32.20 -34.29
CA ALA A 448 -61.78 31.71 -33.38
C ALA A 448 -60.89 30.65 -34.05
N GLY A 449 -59.56 30.76 -33.88
CA GLY A 449 -58.57 29.85 -34.48
C GLY A 449 -58.06 30.27 -35.87
N ILE A 450 -58.66 31.29 -36.48
CA ILE A 450 -58.19 31.88 -37.74
C ILE A 450 -57.95 33.36 -37.52
N GLN A 451 -56.83 33.88 -38.00
CA GLN A 451 -56.50 35.31 -37.99
C GLN A 451 -56.37 35.79 -39.44
N LYS A 452 -56.82 37.02 -39.72
CA LYS A 452 -56.71 37.63 -41.03
C LYS A 452 -55.91 38.92 -40.91
N ASP A 453 -54.92 39.07 -41.77
CA ASP A 453 -54.21 40.34 -41.99
C ASP A 453 -54.22 40.67 -43.49
N GLY A 454 -54.91 41.76 -43.85
CA GLY A 454 -55.14 42.13 -45.24
C GLY A 454 -55.81 41.01 -46.05
N ASN A 455 -55.13 40.53 -47.11
CA ASN A 455 -55.60 39.44 -47.97
C ASN A 455 -55.06 38.06 -47.53
N THR A 456 -54.29 37.99 -46.44
CA THR A 456 -53.64 36.77 -45.98
C THR A 456 -54.39 36.19 -44.78
N LEU A 457 -54.68 34.89 -44.83
CA LEU A 457 -55.27 34.15 -43.72
C LEU A 457 -54.17 33.32 -43.04
N PHE A 458 -54.15 33.36 -41.72
CA PHE A 458 -53.29 32.56 -40.86
C PHE A 458 -54.15 31.71 -39.92
N LEU A 459 -53.62 30.58 -39.49
CA LEU A 459 -54.17 29.84 -38.37
C LEU A 459 -53.51 30.35 -37.09
N ASN A 460 -54.29 30.63 -36.06
CA ASN A 460 -53.74 31.02 -34.77
C ASN A 460 -53.46 29.74 -33.97
N PHE A 461 -52.18 29.34 -33.89
CA PHE A 461 -51.79 28.11 -33.21
C PHE A 461 -51.85 28.28 -31.69
N GLY A 462 -52.67 27.46 -31.03
CA GLY A 462 -52.72 27.34 -29.58
C GLY A 462 -51.63 26.38 -29.04
N ALA A 463 -51.59 26.19 -27.73
CA ALA A 463 -50.69 25.22 -27.11
C ALA A 463 -50.93 23.81 -27.67
N GLY A 464 -49.83 23.10 -27.96
CA GLY A 464 -49.89 21.75 -28.52
C GLY A 464 -49.97 21.70 -30.06
N VAL A 465 -49.94 22.84 -30.75
CA VAL A 465 -49.93 22.92 -32.22
C VAL A 465 -48.78 23.81 -32.66
N LYS A 466 -47.99 23.38 -33.65
CA LYS A 466 -46.81 24.10 -34.17
C LYS A 466 -46.83 24.11 -35.70
N GLU A 467 -46.42 25.21 -36.31
CA GLU A 467 -46.19 25.29 -37.76
C GLU A 467 -44.90 24.52 -38.13
N SER A 468 -45.02 23.56 -39.05
CA SER A 468 -43.86 22.86 -39.62
C SER A 468 -43.24 23.70 -40.74
N PRO A 469 -41.92 23.64 -41.00
CA PRO A 469 -41.23 24.54 -41.93
C PRO A 469 -41.67 24.47 -43.39
N THR A 470 -42.39 23.42 -43.80
CA THR A 470 -42.64 23.14 -45.22
C THR A 470 -44.09 23.35 -45.65
N ASP A 471 -45.08 23.05 -44.81
CA ASP A 471 -46.52 23.02 -45.18
C ASP A 471 -47.45 22.33 -44.15
N GLU A 472 -46.91 21.55 -43.22
CA GLU A 472 -47.74 20.76 -42.29
C GLU A 472 -48.03 21.47 -40.96
N ILE A 473 -49.19 21.17 -40.38
CA ILE A 473 -49.52 21.55 -39.00
C ILE A 473 -49.09 20.39 -38.10
N GLY A 474 -48.05 20.63 -37.28
CA GLY A 474 -47.52 19.68 -36.33
C GLY A 474 -48.18 19.79 -34.95
N ILE A 475 -47.91 18.79 -34.12
CA ILE A 475 -48.22 18.80 -32.68
C ILE A 475 -46.93 19.18 -31.95
N ASP A 476 -47.04 20.09 -30.97
CA ASP A 476 -45.90 20.44 -30.10
C ASP A 476 -45.74 19.35 -29.03
N PHE A 477 -44.74 18.49 -29.22
CA PHE A 477 -44.38 17.43 -28.29
C PHE A 477 -43.27 17.97 -27.39
N GLY A 478 -43.54 18.10 -26.08
CA GLY A 478 -42.48 18.44 -25.11
C GLY A 478 -41.38 17.37 -25.04
N ASP A 479 -40.39 17.54 -24.15
CA ASP A 479 -39.13 16.78 -24.15
C ASP A 479 -39.20 15.24 -24.19
N GLY A 480 -40.32 14.62 -23.80
CA GLY A 480 -40.47 13.17 -23.73
C GLY A 480 -40.82 12.48 -25.07
N LEU A 481 -41.40 13.20 -26.02
CA LEU A 481 -41.80 12.67 -27.33
C LEU A 481 -41.19 13.51 -28.44
N PHE A 482 -40.75 12.87 -29.51
CA PHE A 482 -40.12 13.56 -30.64
C PHE A 482 -40.37 12.80 -31.95
N THR A 483 -40.28 13.52 -33.07
CA THR A 483 -40.29 12.91 -34.39
C THR A 483 -38.86 12.58 -34.81
N THR A 484 -38.65 11.38 -35.33
CA THR A 484 -37.32 10.91 -35.74
C THR A 484 -37.44 9.85 -36.82
N GLU A 485 -36.47 9.85 -37.75
CA GLU A 485 -36.32 8.80 -38.76
C GLU A 485 -35.49 7.62 -38.25
N ASP A 486 -34.46 7.93 -37.45
CA ASP A 486 -33.44 6.98 -36.99
C ASP A 486 -33.63 6.50 -35.55
N GLY A 487 -34.54 7.14 -34.80
CA GLY A 487 -34.82 6.81 -33.41
C GLY A 487 -33.98 7.55 -32.37
N SER A 488 -33.07 8.42 -32.80
CA SER A 488 -32.06 9.09 -31.97
C SER A 488 -31.98 10.61 -32.18
N THR A 489 -32.20 11.10 -33.40
CA THR A 489 -32.13 12.52 -33.75
C THR A 489 -33.51 13.08 -34.08
N GLU A 490 -33.81 14.30 -33.63
CA GLU A 490 -35.05 14.99 -33.99
C GLU A 490 -35.06 15.31 -35.50
N SER A 491 -36.14 14.94 -36.20
CA SER A 491 -36.32 15.16 -37.64
C SER A 491 -37.76 15.60 -37.93
N ASP A 492 -37.89 16.55 -38.86
CA ASP A 492 -39.14 17.07 -39.42
C ASP A 492 -39.41 16.55 -40.85
N ALA A 493 -38.61 15.58 -41.33
CA ALA A 493 -38.82 14.97 -42.65
C ALA A 493 -40.12 14.15 -42.70
N SER A 494 -40.71 13.99 -43.89
CA SER A 494 -41.96 13.22 -44.07
C SER A 494 -41.90 11.75 -43.65
N ALA A 495 -40.69 11.17 -43.53
CA ALA A 495 -40.49 9.80 -43.05
C ALA A 495 -40.35 9.70 -41.52
N ALA A 496 -40.18 10.83 -40.82
CA ALA A 496 -40.03 10.87 -39.38
C ALA A 496 -41.31 10.38 -38.69
N LYS A 497 -41.15 9.56 -37.67
CA LYS A 497 -42.26 9.01 -36.88
C LYS A 497 -42.19 9.53 -35.46
N LEU A 498 -43.34 9.67 -34.81
CA LEU A 498 -43.41 9.97 -33.39
C LEU A 498 -42.82 8.81 -32.57
N GLN A 499 -41.88 9.13 -31.69
CA GLN A 499 -41.22 8.18 -30.80
C GLN A 499 -41.02 8.79 -29.40
N ILE A 500 -40.77 7.91 -28.42
CA ILE A 500 -40.39 8.30 -27.05
C ILE A 500 -38.89 8.55 -26.99
N LYS A 501 -38.47 9.67 -26.37
CA LYS A 501 -37.06 9.99 -26.11
C LYS A 501 -36.57 9.15 -24.92
N ILE A 502 -35.52 8.36 -25.15
CA ILE A 502 -34.89 7.55 -24.10
C ILE A 502 -33.52 8.16 -23.84
N ASP A 503 -33.36 8.71 -22.65
CA ASP A 503 -32.13 9.38 -22.19
C ASP A 503 -31.49 8.52 -21.08
N GLY A 504 -31.00 7.34 -21.47
CA GLY A 504 -30.32 6.41 -20.57
C GLY A 504 -30.25 4.97 -21.06
N ASP A 505 -29.43 4.16 -20.38
CA ASP A 505 -29.05 2.81 -20.85
C ASP A 505 -29.90 1.68 -20.28
N THR A 506 -30.90 1.97 -19.43
CA THR A 506 -31.72 0.92 -18.79
C THR A 506 -32.81 0.38 -19.71
N LEU A 507 -33.31 1.23 -20.60
CA LEU A 507 -34.40 0.92 -21.51
C LEU A 507 -33.91 1.12 -22.94
N GLU A 508 -34.37 0.28 -23.86
CA GLU A 508 -34.07 0.40 -25.27
C GLU A 508 -35.31 0.11 -26.11
N LYS A 509 -35.33 0.64 -27.34
CA LYS A 509 -36.43 0.44 -28.27
C LYS A 509 -36.24 -0.89 -29.01
N SER A 510 -37.35 -1.56 -29.29
CA SER A 510 -37.42 -2.76 -30.13
C SER A 510 -38.60 -2.67 -31.09
N ASN A 511 -38.66 -3.56 -32.08
CA ASN A 511 -39.81 -3.68 -32.97
C ASN A 511 -41.13 -3.98 -32.25
N ALA A 512 -41.09 -4.49 -31.00
CA ALA A 512 -42.26 -4.77 -30.17
C ALA A 512 -42.59 -3.66 -29.16
N GLY A 513 -41.80 -2.59 -29.11
CA GLY A 513 -41.95 -1.49 -28.14
C GLY A 513 -40.72 -1.32 -27.23
N LEU A 514 -40.93 -0.74 -26.05
CA LEU A 514 -39.89 -0.47 -25.07
C LEU A 514 -39.55 -1.75 -24.29
N LYS A 515 -38.26 -2.11 -24.22
CA LYS A 515 -37.76 -3.22 -23.41
C LYS A 515 -36.64 -2.74 -22.50
N VAL A 516 -36.28 -3.59 -21.54
CA VAL A 516 -35.06 -3.42 -20.76
C VAL A 516 -33.85 -3.69 -21.67
N SER A 517 -32.78 -2.93 -21.51
CA SER A 517 -31.61 -3.05 -22.37
C SER A 517 -30.89 -4.38 -22.18
N ALA A 518 -30.23 -4.86 -23.25
CA ALA A 518 -29.36 -6.02 -23.16
C ALA A 518 -28.28 -5.85 -22.08
N THR A 519 -27.68 -4.66 -21.99
CA THR A 519 -26.65 -4.33 -20.99
C THR A 519 -27.16 -4.46 -19.55
N PHE A 520 -28.39 -3.99 -19.27
CA PHE A 520 -28.98 -4.15 -17.95
C PHE A 520 -29.28 -5.63 -17.65
N GLN A 521 -29.80 -6.37 -18.63
CA GLN A 521 -30.07 -7.80 -18.47
C GLN A 521 -28.79 -8.62 -18.23
N ASP A 522 -27.69 -8.29 -18.92
CA ASP A 522 -26.38 -8.89 -18.72
C ASP A 522 -25.85 -8.62 -17.30
N SER A 523 -26.05 -7.39 -16.80
CA SER A 523 -25.68 -7.03 -15.42
C SER A 523 -26.48 -7.83 -14.39
N VAL A 524 -27.79 -8.01 -14.60
CA VAL A 524 -28.64 -8.85 -13.74
C VAL A 524 -28.19 -10.31 -13.79
N ASN A 525 -27.86 -10.82 -14.96
CA ASN A 525 -27.36 -12.19 -15.13
C ASN A 525 -25.99 -12.37 -14.46
N ALA A 526 -25.10 -11.37 -14.55
CA ALA A 526 -23.80 -11.39 -13.88
C ALA A 526 -23.97 -11.46 -12.36
N ILE A 527 -24.83 -10.61 -11.79
CA ILE A 527 -25.16 -10.63 -10.34
C ILE A 527 -25.76 -11.99 -9.95
N ALA A 528 -26.67 -12.54 -10.75
CA ALA A 528 -27.26 -13.85 -10.48
C ALA A 528 -26.21 -14.97 -10.50
N ASN A 529 -25.25 -14.92 -11.43
CA ASN A 529 -24.15 -15.88 -11.50
C ASN A 529 -23.21 -15.76 -10.29
N GLU A 530 -22.86 -14.54 -9.87
CA GLU A 530 -22.06 -14.31 -8.66
C GLU A 530 -22.77 -14.80 -7.40
N LEU A 531 -24.07 -14.54 -7.26
CA LEU A 531 -24.87 -15.03 -6.14
C LEU A 531 -24.92 -16.56 -6.12
N ASN A 532 -25.17 -17.20 -7.26
CA ASN A 532 -25.19 -18.66 -7.35
C ASN A 532 -23.81 -19.26 -7.02
N ALA A 533 -22.72 -18.66 -7.51
CA ALA A 533 -21.37 -19.13 -7.22
C ALA A 533 -21.04 -19.05 -5.72
N THR A 534 -21.43 -17.94 -5.06
CA THR A 534 -21.21 -17.76 -3.62
C THR A 534 -22.10 -18.68 -2.76
N GLN A 535 -23.35 -18.91 -3.18
CA GLN A 535 -24.25 -19.88 -2.52
C GLN A 535 -23.70 -21.30 -2.59
N ILE A 536 -23.31 -21.76 -3.78
CA ILE A 536 -22.72 -23.09 -3.98
C ILE A 536 -21.43 -23.25 -3.17
N ALA A 537 -20.55 -22.26 -3.19
CA ALA A 537 -19.31 -22.28 -2.41
C ALA A 537 -19.55 -22.34 -0.89
N ALA A 538 -20.69 -21.81 -0.42
CA ALA A 538 -21.12 -21.89 0.97
C ALA A 538 -21.94 -23.18 1.28
N GLY A 539 -22.07 -24.11 0.33
CA GLY A 539 -22.84 -25.34 0.50
C GLY A 539 -24.36 -25.13 0.49
N LEU A 540 -24.84 -24.05 -0.15
CA LEU A 540 -26.26 -23.75 -0.32
C LEU A 540 -26.73 -24.11 -1.73
N GLU A 541 -27.95 -24.61 -1.84
CA GLU A 541 -28.67 -24.75 -3.11
C GLU A 541 -29.19 -23.39 -3.61
N ALA A 542 -29.69 -23.34 -4.85
CA ALA A 542 -30.31 -22.15 -5.45
C ALA A 542 -31.54 -21.63 -4.67
N ASP A 543 -32.20 -22.49 -3.87
CA ASP A 543 -33.30 -22.10 -2.98
C ASP A 543 -32.83 -21.60 -1.59
N GLY A 544 -31.52 -21.56 -1.36
CA GLY A 544 -30.89 -21.13 -0.10
C GLY A 544 -30.84 -22.21 0.99
N ARG A 545 -31.26 -23.45 0.71
CA ARG A 545 -31.16 -24.56 1.67
C ARG A 545 -29.71 -25.07 1.75
N TYR A 546 -29.19 -25.26 2.95
CA TYR A 546 -27.88 -25.89 3.16
C TYR A 546 -27.92 -27.39 2.87
N VAL A 547 -26.86 -27.88 2.25
CA VAL A 547 -26.64 -29.30 1.93
C VAL A 547 -25.50 -29.78 2.82
N ALA A 548 -25.82 -30.69 3.76
CA ALA A 548 -24.81 -31.37 4.53
C ALA A 548 -23.93 -32.24 3.63
N ASP A 549 -22.62 -32.07 3.77
CA ASP A 549 -21.66 -32.99 3.16
C ASP A 549 -21.62 -34.30 3.95
N SER A 550 -22.11 -35.36 3.32
CA SER A 550 -22.21 -36.71 3.88
C SER A 550 -20.85 -37.37 4.12
N GLU A 551 -19.77 -36.84 3.55
CA GLU A 551 -18.40 -37.36 3.71
C GLU A 551 -17.69 -36.78 4.95
N THR A 552 -18.26 -35.75 5.58
CA THR A 552 -17.67 -35.13 6.78
C THR A 552 -17.91 -35.96 8.04
N ASN A 553 -17.09 -35.77 9.08
CA ASN A 553 -17.28 -36.47 10.36
C ASN A 553 -18.34 -35.79 11.25
N TYR A 554 -18.50 -34.47 11.15
CA TYR A 554 -19.29 -33.67 12.08
C TYR A 554 -20.47 -32.93 11.44
N LEU A 555 -20.54 -32.85 10.10
CA LEU A 555 -21.54 -32.04 9.40
C LEU A 555 -22.66 -32.86 8.73
N THR A 556 -22.64 -34.19 8.79
CA THR A 556 -23.55 -35.07 8.01
C THR A 556 -25.05 -34.87 8.27
N ALA A 557 -25.43 -34.31 9.42
CA ALA A 557 -26.82 -34.10 9.82
C ALA A 557 -27.21 -32.63 10.02
N VAL A 558 -26.33 -31.68 9.69
CA VAL A 558 -26.57 -30.24 9.92
C VAL A 558 -27.43 -29.65 8.80
N THR A 559 -28.31 -28.72 9.13
CA THR A 559 -29.32 -28.19 8.18
C THR A 559 -29.09 -26.73 7.81
N SER A 560 -28.01 -26.11 8.32
CA SER A 560 -27.63 -24.73 8.10
C SER A 560 -26.15 -24.51 8.39
N LEU A 561 -25.56 -23.44 7.85
CA LEU A 561 -24.21 -23.00 8.18
C LEU A 561 -24.02 -22.77 9.69
N LYS A 562 -25.01 -22.16 10.36
CA LYS A 562 -24.98 -21.96 11.82
C LYS A 562 -24.88 -23.27 12.60
N THR A 563 -25.63 -24.29 12.18
CA THR A 563 -25.56 -25.61 12.82
C THR A 563 -24.28 -26.35 12.47
N ALA A 564 -23.69 -26.09 11.30
CA ALA A 564 -22.39 -26.62 10.91
C ALA A 564 -21.26 -26.04 11.77
N ASP A 565 -21.21 -24.71 11.92
CA ASP A 565 -20.25 -24.03 12.78
C ASP A 565 -20.35 -24.50 14.22
N LYS A 566 -21.58 -24.65 14.74
CA LYS A 566 -21.81 -25.20 16.08
C LYS A 566 -21.28 -26.63 16.24
N ALA A 567 -21.53 -27.50 15.25
CA ALA A 567 -21.06 -28.88 15.32
C ALA A 567 -19.53 -28.98 15.31
N LEU A 568 -18.84 -28.11 14.55
CA LEU A 568 -17.38 -28.01 14.56
C LEU A 568 -16.85 -27.43 15.87
N ASP A 569 -17.47 -26.38 16.40
CA ASP A 569 -17.11 -25.79 17.70
C ASP A 569 -17.24 -26.81 18.84
N ASP A 570 -18.36 -27.55 18.88
CA ASP A 570 -18.59 -28.61 19.86
C ASP A 570 -17.53 -29.73 19.72
N ALA A 571 -17.13 -30.10 18.51
CA ALA A 571 -16.09 -31.11 18.25
C ALA A 571 -14.69 -30.63 18.68
N ILE A 572 -14.34 -29.37 18.39
CA ILE A 572 -13.06 -28.76 18.79
C ILE A 572 -12.99 -28.67 20.32
N LYS A 573 -14.08 -28.22 20.97
CA LYS A 573 -14.18 -28.18 22.42
C LYS A 573 -13.96 -29.55 23.05
N ALA A 574 -14.56 -30.61 22.49
CA ALA A 574 -14.37 -31.97 22.98
C ALA A 574 -12.91 -32.45 22.86
N VAL A 575 -12.18 -32.01 21.81
CA VAL A 575 -10.74 -32.30 21.66
C VAL A 575 -9.92 -31.54 22.71
N ASP A 576 -10.23 -30.27 22.95
CA ASP A 576 -9.54 -29.42 23.94
C ASP A 576 -9.70 -29.94 25.37
N GLU A 577 -10.92 -30.35 25.75
CA GLU A 577 -11.22 -30.96 27.05
C GLU A 577 -10.46 -32.28 27.26
N ARG A 578 -10.36 -33.11 26.20
CA ARG A 578 -9.58 -34.35 26.22
C ARG A 578 -8.08 -34.09 26.38
N LEU A 579 -7.54 -33.13 25.66
CA LEU A 579 -6.12 -32.77 25.73
C LEU A 579 -5.74 -32.23 27.12
N SER A 580 -6.61 -31.38 27.69
CA SER A 580 -6.45 -30.88 29.05
C SER A 580 -6.44 -32.01 30.08
N SER A 581 -7.40 -32.93 29.97
CA SER A 581 -7.47 -34.11 30.87
C SER A 581 -6.23 -35.01 30.75
N GLU A 582 -5.73 -35.23 29.54
CA GLU A 582 -4.52 -36.03 29.29
C GLU A 582 -3.27 -35.34 29.88
N SER A 583 -3.16 -34.02 29.74
CA SER A 583 -2.06 -33.24 30.32
C SER A 583 -2.03 -33.34 31.84
N GLU A 584 -3.19 -33.24 32.49
CA GLU A 584 -3.33 -33.44 33.93
C GLU A 584 -2.94 -34.86 34.34
N ALA A 585 -3.43 -35.88 33.64
CA ALA A 585 -3.09 -37.27 33.90
C ALA A 585 -1.58 -37.54 33.78
N HIS A 586 -0.95 -37.01 32.73
CA HIS A 586 0.49 -37.15 32.51
C HIS A 586 1.32 -36.40 33.57
N ASN A 587 0.91 -35.19 33.97
CA ASN A 587 1.57 -34.44 35.04
C ASN A 587 1.48 -35.19 36.39
N ASN A 588 0.32 -35.76 36.71
CA ASN A 588 0.15 -36.58 37.91
C ASN A 588 1.03 -37.84 37.87
N ALA A 589 1.09 -38.52 36.73
CA ALA A 589 1.95 -39.69 36.54
C ALA A 589 3.44 -39.33 36.69
N ARG A 590 3.90 -38.19 36.14
CA ARG A 590 5.27 -37.69 36.30
C ARG A 590 5.59 -37.40 37.76
N GLN A 591 4.69 -36.76 38.50
CA GLN A 591 4.87 -36.51 39.93
C GLN A 591 4.94 -37.80 40.73
N ALA A 592 4.08 -38.78 40.43
CA ALA A 592 4.12 -40.09 41.08
C ALA A 592 5.45 -40.83 40.83
N LEU A 593 5.92 -40.83 39.58
CA LEU A 593 7.22 -41.40 39.21
C LEU A 593 8.38 -40.67 39.88
N GLN A 594 8.32 -39.33 39.97
CA GLN A 594 9.34 -38.55 40.67
C GLN A 594 9.39 -38.90 42.16
N LEU A 595 8.23 -39.02 42.82
CA LEU A 595 8.16 -39.44 44.23
C LEU A 595 8.72 -40.84 44.46
N GLU A 596 8.51 -41.77 43.51
CA GLU A 596 9.10 -43.11 43.59
C GLU A 596 10.62 -43.06 43.40
N LEU A 597 11.09 -42.30 42.42
CA LEU A 597 12.52 -42.10 42.15
C LEU A 597 13.22 -41.51 43.39
N ASP A 598 12.67 -40.44 43.96
CA ASP A 598 13.18 -39.78 45.17
C ASP A 598 13.29 -40.79 46.33
N LYS A 599 12.28 -41.64 46.53
CA LYS A 599 12.29 -42.69 47.56
C LYS A 599 13.40 -43.72 47.32
N THR A 600 13.58 -44.17 46.08
CA THR A 600 14.63 -45.15 45.75
C THR A 600 16.04 -44.56 45.86
N GLN A 601 16.24 -43.30 45.45
CA GLN A 601 17.51 -42.58 45.61
C GLN A 601 17.87 -42.44 47.08
N VAL A 602 16.97 -41.89 47.91
CA VAL A 602 17.19 -41.73 49.34
C VAL A 602 17.41 -43.08 50.03
N GLY A 603 16.61 -44.10 49.69
CA GLY A 603 16.73 -45.44 50.24
C GLY A 603 18.05 -46.15 49.92
N THR A 604 18.72 -45.78 48.82
CA THR A 604 20.03 -46.31 48.43
C THR A 604 21.20 -45.44 48.89
N GLY A 605 20.95 -44.34 49.59
CA GLY A 605 21.97 -43.41 50.07
C GLY A 605 22.42 -42.40 49.00
N LEU A 606 21.60 -42.16 47.97
CA LEU A 606 21.80 -41.08 47.01
C LEU A 606 20.98 -39.83 47.40
N GLU A 607 21.49 -38.65 47.08
CA GLU A 607 20.73 -37.40 47.09
C GLU A 607 19.80 -37.31 45.87
N LEU A 608 18.88 -36.35 45.86
CA LEU A 608 17.87 -36.21 44.79
C LEU A 608 18.47 -35.93 43.39
N ASP A 609 19.69 -35.38 43.35
CA ASP A 609 20.46 -35.17 42.12
C ASP A 609 21.20 -36.44 41.65
N GLY A 610 21.06 -37.54 42.37
CA GLY A 610 21.72 -38.82 42.09
C GLY A 610 23.15 -38.93 42.61
N SER A 611 23.69 -37.90 43.28
CA SER A 611 25.01 -37.99 43.92
C SER A 611 24.98 -38.88 45.16
N TYR A 612 26.08 -39.58 45.46
CA TYR A 612 26.14 -40.44 46.64
C TYR A 612 26.39 -39.63 47.91
N LYS A 613 25.53 -39.84 48.93
CA LYS A 613 25.68 -39.24 50.25
C LYS A 613 26.70 -40.02 51.06
N GLN A 614 27.92 -39.49 51.14
CA GLN A 614 29.00 -40.10 51.92
C GLN A 614 28.63 -40.21 53.41
N ALA A 615 28.78 -41.41 53.96
CA ALA A 615 28.54 -41.68 55.38
C ALA A 615 29.77 -41.29 56.22
N THR A 616 29.95 -39.98 56.46
CA THR A 616 31.13 -39.41 57.15
C THR A 616 31.39 -40.02 58.53
N ASP A 617 30.32 -40.44 59.22
CA ASP A 617 30.39 -41.05 60.55
C ASP A 617 30.64 -42.57 60.52
N SER A 618 30.76 -43.18 59.32
CA SER A 618 31.03 -44.61 59.17
C SER A 618 32.51 -44.92 59.30
N ASN A 619 32.84 -45.94 60.09
CA ASN A 619 34.22 -46.41 60.25
C ASN A 619 34.85 -46.96 58.95
N TYR A 620 34.02 -47.45 58.01
CA TYR A 620 34.49 -48.14 56.81
C TYR A 620 34.02 -47.48 55.50
N LEU A 621 33.01 -46.60 55.55
CA LEU A 621 32.39 -46.02 54.36
C LEU A 621 32.61 -44.50 54.22
N ASN A 622 33.34 -43.88 55.14
CA ASN A 622 33.58 -42.43 55.13
C ASN A 622 34.45 -41.93 53.96
N THR A 623 35.06 -42.84 53.18
CA THR A 623 35.75 -42.53 51.93
C THR A 623 35.00 -43.00 50.69
N ALA A 624 33.82 -43.63 50.85
CA ALA A 624 33.05 -44.13 49.72
C ALA A 624 32.54 -42.97 48.86
N THR A 625 32.66 -43.11 47.54
CA THR A 625 32.24 -42.12 46.53
C THR A 625 31.01 -42.56 45.74
N SER A 626 30.60 -43.82 45.88
CA SER A 626 29.39 -44.40 45.29
C SER A 626 28.88 -45.57 46.14
N VAL A 627 27.66 -46.04 45.87
CA VAL A 627 27.11 -47.26 46.50
C VAL A 627 27.97 -48.48 46.19
N HIS A 628 28.52 -48.57 44.98
CA HIS A 628 29.44 -49.66 44.60
C HIS A 628 30.74 -49.59 45.39
N ASP A 629 31.35 -48.42 45.48
CA ASP A 629 32.57 -48.17 46.24
C ASP A 629 32.37 -48.50 47.74
N ALA A 630 31.23 -48.11 48.31
CA ALA A 630 30.84 -48.48 49.67
C ALA A 630 30.80 -50.01 49.88
N SER A 631 30.24 -50.76 48.91
CA SER A 631 30.21 -52.22 48.98
C SER A 631 31.60 -52.87 48.93
N LEU A 632 32.52 -52.30 48.14
CA LEU A 632 33.90 -52.78 48.02
C LEU A 632 34.72 -52.48 49.28
N LEU A 633 34.54 -51.30 49.87
CA LEU A 633 35.20 -50.91 51.13
C LEU A 633 34.76 -51.80 52.29
N LEU A 634 33.46 -52.13 52.37
CA LEU A 634 32.95 -53.05 53.39
C LEU A 634 33.50 -54.47 53.21
N ASP A 635 33.54 -54.98 51.97
CA ASP A 635 34.14 -56.30 51.67
C ASP A 635 35.62 -56.36 52.07
N SER A 636 36.38 -55.30 51.73
CA SER A 636 37.79 -55.17 52.09
C SER A 636 38.02 -55.13 53.60
N ALA A 637 37.19 -54.39 54.34
CA ALA A 637 37.24 -54.32 55.80
C ALA A 637 36.94 -55.70 56.43
N LEU A 638 35.92 -56.42 55.94
CA LEU A 638 35.62 -57.78 56.39
C LEU A 638 36.77 -58.75 56.11
N LYS A 639 37.43 -58.61 54.95
CA LYS A 639 38.61 -59.42 54.61
C LYS A 639 39.80 -59.15 55.54
N ALA A 640 40.01 -57.90 55.93
CA ALA A 640 41.06 -57.51 56.87
C ALA A 640 40.82 -58.13 58.25
N VAL A 641 39.62 -57.99 58.81
CA VAL A 641 39.22 -58.60 60.09
C VAL A 641 39.40 -60.12 60.05
N SER A 642 39.01 -60.77 58.94
CA SER A 642 39.20 -62.20 58.76
C SER A 642 40.68 -62.61 58.79
N SER A 643 41.56 -61.80 58.21
CA SER A 643 43.00 -62.08 58.15
C SER A 643 43.69 -61.85 59.50
N GLU A 644 43.33 -60.80 60.23
CA GLU A 644 43.82 -60.54 61.59
C GLU A 644 43.45 -61.67 62.56
N LEU A 645 42.22 -62.18 62.48
CA LEU A 645 41.78 -63.32 63.29
C LEU A 645 42.62 -64.57 63.03
N VAL A 646 42.99 -64.82 61.77
CA VAL A 646 43.89 -65.94 61.40
C VAL A 646 45.29 -65.72 61.98
N ALA A 647 45.82 -64.51 61.90
CA ALA A 647 47.14 -64.18 62.43
C ALA A 647 47.20 -64.32 63.98
N GLU A 648 46.19 -63.81 64.69
CA GLU A 648 46.09 -63.94 66.16
C GLU A 648 45.99 -65.41 66.59
N LYS A 649 45.23 -66.22 65.84
CA LYS A 649 45.16 -67.67 66.09
C LYS A 649 46.55 -68.30 66.03
N ILE A 650 47.33 -67.99 65.00
CA ILE A 650 48.71 -68.48 64.85
C ILE A 650 49.62 -67.97 65.98
N ALA A 651 49.49 -66.69 66.35
CA ALA A 651 50.30 -66.09 67.43
C ALA A 651 50.05 -66.77 68.78
N ARG A 652 48.79 -67.06 69.11
CA ARG A 652 48.42 -67.80 70.33
C ARG A 652 48.95 -69.23 70.33
N GLU A 653 48.85 -69.93 69.21
CA GLU A 653 49.41 -71.28 69.06
C GLU A 653 50.94 -71.27 69.29
N ASN A 654 51.64 -70.27 68.76
CA ASN A 654 53.09 -70.11 68.98
C ASN A 654 53.43 -69.78 70.44
N ALA A 655 52.68 -68.89 71.09
CA ALA A 655 52.90 -68.53 72.49
C ALA A 655 52.68 -69.74 73.43
N ASP A 656 51.62 -70.52 73.19
CA ASP A 656 51.34 -71.75 73.93
C ASP A 656 52.48 -72.77 73.77
N ASN A 657 52.98 -72.95 72.54
CA ASN A 657 54.14 -73.81 72.27
C ASN A 657 55.43 -73.34 72.94
N ALA A 658 55.65 -72.03 73.07
CA ALA A 658 56.81 -71.46 73.76
C ALA A 658 56.76 -71.69 75.28
N ILE A 659 55.57 -71.52 75.89
CA ILE A 659 55.34 -71.80 77.31
C ILE A 659 55.60 -73.28 77.61
N LYS A 660 55.08 -74.18 76.75
CA LYS A 660 55.31 -75.63 76.86
C LYS A 660 56.80 -75.96 76.82
N GLN A 661 57.55 -75.42 75.85
CA GLN A 661 58.99 -75.64 75.74
C GLN A 661 59.76 -75.12 76.96
N GLY A 662 59.44 -73.93 77.47
CA GLY A 662 60.06 -73.38 78.68
C GLY A 662 59.85 -74.22 79.95
N ALA A 663 58.75 -74.98 80.00
CA ALA A 663 58.46 -75.93 81.08
C ALA A 663 59.07 -77.33 80.88
N GLY A 664 59.88 -77.54 79.83
CA GLY A 664 60.46 -78.84 79.49
C GLY A 664 59.47 -79.83 78.84
N LEU A 665 58.38 -79.31 78.25
CA LEU A 665 57.37 -80.10 77.53
C LEU A 665 57.49 -79.92 76.01
N SER A 666 57.10 -80.95 75.27
CA SER A 666 56.89 -80.94 73.82
C SER A 666 55.63 -80.13 73.45
N ALA A 667 55.44 -79.83 72.15
CA ALA A 667 54.29 -79.05 71.66
C ALA A 667 52.91 -79.68 71.97
N ASP A 668 52.86 -81.02 72.13
CA ASP A 668 51.69 -81.77 72.55
C ASP A 668 51.49 -81.82 74.09
N GLY A 669 52.37 -81.17 74.86
CA GLY A 669 52.34 -81.13 76.32
C GLY A 669 52.99 -82.32 77.03
N SER A 670 53.62 -83.24 76.31
CA SER A 670 54.37 -84.37 76.90
C SER A 670 55.74 -83.93 77.44
N MET A 671 56.22 -84.54 78.53
CA MET A 671 57.57 -84.26 79.03
C MET A 671 58.65 -84.78 78.07
N GLN A 672 59.76 -84.05 77.93
CA GLN A 672 60.92 -84.54 77.17
C GLN A 672 61.57 -85.76 77.85
N SER A 673 62.19 -86.66 77.08
CA SER A 673 62.82 -87.88 77.62
C SER A 673 63.95 -87.53 78.60
N VAL A 674 63.90 -88.14 79.78
CA VAL A 674 64.87 -87.97 80.88
C VAL A 674 65.63 -89.27 81.19
N ASP A 675 65.61 -90.24 80.27
CA ASP A 675 66.17 -91.58 80.49
C ASP A 675 67.70 -91.58 80.67
N SER A 676 68.36 -90.49 80.25
CA SER A 676 69.80 -90.29 80.43
C SER A 676 70.21 -89.83 81.84
N TYR A 677 69.27 -89.41 82.68
CA TYR A 677 69.56 -88.87 84.02
C TYR A 677 69.45 -89.95 85.11
N THR A 678 70.50 -90.13 85.92
CA THR A 678 70.61 -91.22 86.92
C THR A 678 69.50 -91.23 87.97
N TYR A 679 69.18 -90.07 88.56
CA TYR A 679 68.21 -89.97 89.67
C TYR A 679 66.75 -89.85 89.23
N ILE A 680 66.50 -89.37 88.00
CA ILE A 680 65.15 -89.08 87.49
C ILE A 680 64.75 -89.93 86.27
N LYS A 681 65.55 -90.95 85.91
CA LYS A 681 65.23 -91.91 84.84
C LYS A 681 63.83 -92.49 85.00
N ASP A 682 63.20 -92.86 83.88
CA ASP A 682 61.88 -93.50 83.83
C ASP A 682 60.71 -92.65 84.40
N THR A 683 60.93 -91.36 84.66
CA THR A 683 59.84 -90.47 85.11
C THR A 683 59.07 -89.93 83.91
N THR A 684 57.75 -89.83 84.03
CA THR A 684 56.85 -89.46 82.92
C THR A 684 56.23 -88.06 83.07
N SER A 685 56.58 -87.34 84.15
CA SER A 685 56.13 -85.98 84.40
C SER A 685 57.16 -85.19 85.22
N LEU A 686 57.14 -83.86 85.08
CA LEU A 686 58.06 -82.98 85.81
C LEU A 686 57.91 -83.14 87.33
N PHE A 687 56.66 -83.31 87.80
CA PHE A 687 56.36 -83.59 89.20
C PHE A 687 56.94 -84.93 89.66
N GLY A 688 56.83 -85.97 88.83
CA GLY A 688 57.45 -87.28 89.10
C GLY A 688 58.98 -87.22 89.16
N ALA A 689 59.61 -86.46 88.27
CA ALA A 689 61.05 -86.23 88.26
C ALA A 689 61.54 -85.55 89.56
N ILE A 690 60.88 -84.47 89.98
CA ILE A 690 61.22 -83.75 91.22
C ILE A 690 61.03 -84.65 92.45
N THR A 691 59.90 -85.38 92.51
CA THR A 691 59.60 -86.28 93.64
C THR A 691 60.64 -87.39 93.79
N LYS A 692 61.08 -87.98 92.67
CA LYS A 692 62.07 -89.07 92.71
C LYS A 692 63.44 -88.59 93.19
N LEU A 693 63.87 -87.40 92.75
CA LEU A 693 65.14 -86.81 93.19
C LEU A 693 65.19 -86.56 94.71
N ASP A 694 64.08 -86.09 95.29
CA ASP A 694 63.96 -85.82 96.73
C ASP A 694 64.13 -87.09 97.58
N VAL A 695 63.51 -88.20 97.15
CA VAL A 695 63.61 -89.50 97.83
C VAL A 695 65.03 -90.07 97.80
N GLU A 696 65.69 -90.04 96.63
CA GLU A 696 67.05 -90.58 96.48
C GLU A 696 68.07 -89.80 97.33
N MET A 697 67.95 -88.48 97.40
CA MET A 697 68.80 -87.65 98.28
C MET A 697 68.65 -88.00 99.76
N ALA A 698 67.43 -88.25 100.23
CA ALA A 698 67.17 -88.61 101.63
C ALA A 698 67.79 -89.97 102.01
N SER A 699 67.77 -90.93 101.09
CA SER A 699 68.34 -92.28 101.27
C SER A 699 69.85 -92.26 101.48
N GLU A 700 70.59 -91.59 100.58
CA GLU A 700 72.07 -91.47 100.64
C GLU A 700 72.55 -90.81 101.94
N LEU A 701 71.89 -89.73 102.36
CA LEU A 701 72.17 -89.04 103.63
C LEU A 701 71.92 -89.92 104.87
N GLY A 702 71.03 -90.91 104.76
CA GLY A 702 70.76 -91.89 105.81
C GLY A 702 71.89 -92.92 105.94
N GLY A 703 72.36 -93.47 104.81
CA GLY A 703 73.41 -94.48 104.78
C GLY A 703 74.73 -94.01 105.39
N VAL A 704 75.15 -92.78 105.06
CA VAL A 704 76.40 -92.20 105.58
C VAL A 704 76.40 -92.09 107.12
N ARG A 705 75.27 -91.75 107.74
CA ARG A 705 75.18 -91.60 109.22
C ARG A 705 75.33 -92.93 109.96
N SER A 706 74.79 -94.01 109.39
CA SER A 706 74.85 -95.35 109.97
C SER A 706 76.29 -95.84 110.10
N ASN A 707 77.07 -95.70 109.02
CA ASN A 707 78.45 -96.19 108.94
C ASN A 707 79.37 -95.54 109.99
N ILE A 708 79.19 -94.25 110.25
CA ILE A 708 79.99 -93.52 111.25
C ILE A 708 79.78 -94.07 112.67
N THR A 709 78.55 -94.46 113.01
CA THR A 709 78.19 -94.94 114.35
C THR A 709 78.86 -96.29 114.67
N ASN A 710 78.98 -97.18 113.67
CA ASN A 710 79.53 -98.53 113.86
C ASN A 710 81.03 -98.55 114.18
N VAL A 711 81.82 -97.65 113.58
CA VAL A 711 83.27 -97.61 113.77
C VAL A 711 83.65 -97.21 115.20
N VAL A 712 82.91 -96.27 115.80
CA VAL A 712 83.21 -95.72 117.13
C VAL A 712 83.10 -96.81 118.21
N ASN A 713 82.09 -97.67 118.14
CA ASN A 713 81.86 -98.70 119.15
C ASN A 713 82.98 -99.75 119.18
N GLN A 714 83.50 -100.16 118.01
CA GLN A 714 84.49 -101.23 117.93
C GLN A 714 85.85 -100.88 118.57
N VAL A 715 86.21 -99.60 118.66
CA VAL A 715 87.52 -99.18 119.19
C VAL A 715 87.59 -99.30 120.71
N ASN A 716 86.47 -99.13 121.42
CA ASN A 716 86.45 -99.05 122.88
C ASN A 716 86.65 -100.40 123.59
N ASP A 717 86.40 -101.54 122.94
CA ASP A 717 86.36 -102.87 123.57
C ASP A 717 87.73 -103.57 123.76
N ASN A 718 88.87 -102.93 123.40
CA ASN A 718 90.19 -103.60 123.30
C ASN A 718 91.17 -103.43 124.49
N VAL A 719 90.82 -102.72 125.57
CA VAL A 719 91.77 -102.37 126.66
C VAL A 719 91.18 -102.63 128.05
N TYR A 720 91.97 -103.22 128.96
CA TYR A 720 91.58 -103.50 130.35
C TYR A 720 92.59 -102.94 131.38
N PHE A 721 92.12 -102.49 132.55
CA PHE A 721 92.95 -101.89 133.60
C PHE A 721 92.51 -102.33 135.00
N GLU A 722 93.47 -102.64 135.89
CA GLU A 722 93.23 -103.01 137.29
C GLU A 722 94.30 -102.42 138.25
N LEU A 723 93.93 -102.13 139.50
CA LEU A 723 94.81 -101.61 140.54
C LEU A 723 94.68 -102.46 141.81
N SER A 724 95.79 -103.03 142.27
CA SER A 724 95.82 -103.88 143.45
C SER A 724 95.81 -103.08 144.75
N GLN A 725 95.04 -103.55 145.73
CA GLN A 725 94.73 -102.78 146.94
C GLN A 725 95.55 -103.17 148.18
N ASN A 726 96.16 -104.36 148.21
CA ASN A 726 96.87 -104.90 149.38
C ASN A 726 98.34 -105.13 149.07
N LYS A 727 99.26 -104.88 150.01
CA LYS A 727 100.68 -105.21 149.83
C LYS A 727 100.88 -106.72 149.98
N LEU A 728 101.14 -107.40 148.86
CA LEU A 728 101.32 -108.84 148.80
C LEU A 728 102.56 -109.16 147.99
N MET A 729 103.14 -110.34 148.24
CA MET A 729 104.23 -110.84 147.39
C MET A 729 103.70 -111.54 146.12
N GLN A 730 102.38 -111.71 146.00
CA GLN A 730 101.72 -112.32 144.86
C GLN A 730 100.38 -111.61 144.60
N HIS A 731 100.11 -111.20 143.35
CA HIS A 731 98.85 -110.55 142.94
C HIS A 731 98.21 -111.29 141.78
N LYS A 732 96.91 -111.56 141.89
CA LYS A 732 96.08 -112.17 140.85
C LYS A 732 95.28 -111.08 140.14
N ILE A 733 95.34 -111.01 138.81
CA ILE A 733 94.68 -110.00 137.96
C ILE A 733 93.79 -110.72 136.95
N GLU A 734 92.50 -110.37 136.89
CA GLU A 734 91.54 -111.01 135.98
C GLU A 734 91.05 -110.03 134.89
N HIS A 735 91.55 -110.16 133.65
CA HIS A 735 91.37 -109.12 132.61
C HIS A 735 90.34 -109.44 131.52
N ASN A 736 89.82 -110.67 131.44
CA ASN A 736 88.79 -111.09 130.47
C ASN A 736 89.10 -110.81 128.97
N LEU A 737 90.36 -110.58 128.62
CA LEU A 737 90.81 -110.35 127.24
C LEU A 737 91.18 -111.65 126.49
N ASN A 738 90.98 -112.81 127.13
CA ASN A 738 91.36 -114.14 126.67
C ASN A 738 92.83 -114.20 126.24
N SER A 739 93.24 -115.18 125.43
CA SER A 739 94.63 -115.38 125.02
C SER A 739 95.22 -114.29 124.09
N GLU A 740 94.51 -113.18 123.87
CA GLU A 740 94.87 -112.11 122.91
C GLU A 740 95.52 -110.87 123.56
N TYR A 741 95.82 -110.93 124.86
CA TYR A 741 96.60 -109.88 125.49
C TYR A 741 98.08 -109.99 125.13
N VAL A 742 98.68 -108.85 124.82
CA VAL A 742 100.05 -108.80 124.27
C VAL A 742 101.01 -108.18 125.27
N ASP A 743 100.48 -107.31 126.12
CA ASP A 743 101.28 -106.56 127.08
C ASP A 743 100.57 -106.56 128.43
N VAL A 744 101.35 -106.85 129.47
CA VAL A 744 100.94 -106.73 130.87
C VAL A 744 101.91 -105.76 131.49
N MET A 745 101.48 -104.50 131.52
CA MET A 745 102.29 -103.44 132.08
C MET A 745 102.03 -103.37 133.57
N VAL A 746 103.04 -103.74 134.36
CA VAL A 746 102.98 -103.76 135.82
C VAL A 746 103.77 -102.60 136.37
N TRP A 747 103.12 -101.76 137.17
CA TRP A 747 103.80 -100.75 137.95
C TRP A 747 103.76 -101.12 139.43
N VAL A 748 104.92 -101.17 140.08
CA VAL A 748 105.09 -101.49 141.51
C VAL A 748 105.26 -100.21 142.31
N GLU A 749 104.57 -100.12 143.45
CA GLU A 749 104.69 -99.00 144.38
C GLU A 749 106.00 -99.08 145.18
N ARG A 750 106.83 -98.03 145.14
CA ARG A 750 108.02 -97.89 146.02
C ARG A 750 107.98 -96.59 146.82
N GLY A 751 108.42 -96.67 148.09
CA GLY A 751 108.38 -95.58 149.07
C GLY A 751 107.37 -95.83 150.19
N GLU A 752 107.52 -95.13 151.32
CA GLU A 752 106.55 -95.12 152.42
C GLU A 752 105.92 -93.74 152.56
N GLY A 753 104.60 -93.70 152.81
CA GLY A 753 103.85 -92.45 152.92
C GLY A 753 103.50 -91.84 151.55
N GLU A 754 103.30 -90.52 151.52
CA GLU A 754 102.78 -89.78 150.36
C GLU A 754 103.73 -89.75 149.15
N ASP A 755 105.02 -90.04 149.34
CA ASP A 755 106.02 -90.14 148.26
C ASP A 755 105.99 -91.50 147.53
N ALA A 756 105.04 -92.38 147.88
CA ALA A 756 104.84 -93.64 147.18
C ALA A 756 104.45 -93.39 145.72
N ARG A 757 105.35 -93.72 144.79
CA ARG A 757 105.05 -93.68 143.35
C ARG A 757 105.11 -95.08 142.74
N PHE A 758 104.29 -95.24 141.70
CA PHE A 758 104.26 -96.42 140.87
C PHE A 758 105.35 -96.31 139.82
N TYR A 759 106.35 -97.16 139.98
CA TYR A 759 107.42 -97.30 139.03
C TYR A 759 107.20 -98.56 138.21
N ASN A 760 107.59 -98.50 136.95
CA ASN A 760 107.69 -99.70 136.16
C ASN A 760 108.84 -100.53 136.77
N ASP A 761 108.56 -101.75 137.17
CA ASP A 761 109.53 -102.63 137.82
C ASP A 761 109.47 -103.99 137.16
N ILE A 762 110.62 -104.67 137.11
CA ILE A 762 110.71 -105.99 136.47
C ILE A 762 110.30 -107.02 137.51
N THR A 763 109.05 -107.46 137.39
CA THR A 763 108.45 -108.45 138.26
C THR A 763 108.17 -109.70 137.45
N MET A 764 108.15 -110.85 138.12
CA MET A 764 107.84 -112.09 137.43
C MET A 764 106.34 -112.15 137.22
N VAL A 765 105.92 -112.00 135.97
CA VAL A 765 104.53 -112.10 135.54
C VAL A 765 104.32 -113.49 134.96
N LYS A 766 103.43 -114.26 135.56
CA LYS A 766 103.08 -115.62 135.12
C LYS A 766 101.62 -115.64 134.75
N GLN A 767 101.32 -116.11 133.56
CA GLN A 767 99.95 -116.44 133.19
C GLN A 767 99.50 -117.69 133.97
N GLU A 768 98.38 -117.60 134.68
CA GLU A 768 97.73 -118.77 135.27
C GLU A 768 96.57 -119.28 134.41
N SER A 769 95.89 -118.40 133.66
CA SER A 769 94.95 -118.78 132.61
C SER A 769 94.81 -117.66 131.57
N ASP A 770 94.08 -117.90 130.48
CA ASP A 770 93.83 -116.92 129.41
C ASP A 770 93.24 -115.60 129.91
N ASN A 771 92.64 -115.57 131.09
CA ASN A 771 92.08 -114.35 131.68
C ASN A 771 92.74 -113.94 132.98
N VAL A 772 93.78 -114.66 133.42
CA VAL A 772 94.36 -114.46 134.74
C VAL A 772 95.88 -114.40 134.68
N VAL A 773 96.42 -113.29 135.17
CA VAL A 773 97.85 -113.06 135.28
C VAL A 773 98.24 -112.92 136.76
N MET A 774 99.23 -113.71 137.17
CA MET A 774 99.83 -113.67 138.50
C MET A 774 101.14 -112.89 138.48
N ILE A 775 101.29 -111.97 139.41
CA ILE A 775 102.48 -111.12 139.54
C ILE A 775 103.17 -111.49 140.85
N TYR A 776 104.43 -111.92 140.77
CA TYR A 776 105.25 -112.29 141.93
C TYR A 776 106.28 -111.20 142.22
N LEU A 777 106.36 -110.80 143.48
CA LEU A 777 107.28 -109.79 144.00
C LEU A 777 108.24 -110.41 145.02
N THR A 778 109.47 -109.90 145.10
CA THR A 778 110.48 -110.30 146.09
C THR A 778 110.23 -109.71 147.47
N GLU A 779 109.41 -108.66 147.54
CA GLU A 779 108.96 -107.98 148.75
C GLU A 779 107.48 -107.57 148.58
N ALA A 780 106.74 -107.44 149.69
CA ALA A 780 105.30 -107.16 149.61
C ALA A 780 105.03 -105.69 149.22
N ALA A 781 104.44 -105.46 148.03
CA ALA A 781 104.06 -104.12 147.53
C ALA A 781 102.71 -104.16 146.76
N ARG A 782 102.14 -102.99 146.44
CA ARG A 782 100.95 -102.86 145.57
C ARG A 782 101.35 -102.73 144.11
N VAL A 783 100.48 -103.17 143.20
CA VAL A 783 100.72 -103.11 141.76
C VAL A 783 99.55 -102.49 140.99
N LYS A 784 99.85 -101.66 139.99
CA LYS A 784 98.90 -101.23 138.96
C LYS A 784 99.16 -102.03 137.69
N VAL A 785 98.10 -102.47 137.02
CA VAL A 785 98.21 -103.40 135.90
C VAL A 785 97.34 -102.92 134.74
N SER A 786 97.95 -102.82 133.57
CA SER A 786 97.26 -102.61 132.31
C SER A 786 97.40 -103.87 131.49
N VAL A 787 96.29 -104.36 130.94
CA VAL A 787 96.29 -105.47 130.00
C VAL A 787 95.65 -105.00 128.72
N GLN A 788 96.39 -105.06 127.62
CA GLN A 788 95.93 -104.58 126.33
C GLN A 788 95.89 -105.72 125.32
N ALA A 789 94.81 -105.79 124.56
CA ALA A 789 94.67 -106.70 123.42
C ALA A 789 94.94 -105.96 122.10
N VAL A 790 95.41 -106.71 121.10
CA VAL A 790 95.50 -106.22 119.72
C VAL A 790 94.47 -106.98 118.88
N ARG A 791 93.27 -106.39 118.72
CA ARG A 791 92.19 -106.92 117.87
C ARG A 791 91.97 -106.03 116.66
N LYS A 792 91.82 -106.63 115.47
CA LYS A 792 91.55 -105.91 114.22
C LYS A 792 90.08 -105.43 114.18
N LEU A 793 89.84 -104.16 113.85
CA LEU A 793 88.48 -103.62 113.65
C LEU A 793 87.83 -104.27 112.42
N ALA A 794 86.54 -104.62 112.50
CA ALA A 794 85.76 -105.18 111.40
C ALA A 794 85.31 -104.07 110.45
N ASP A 795 85.28 -104.37 109.15
CA ASP A 795 84.88 -103.46 108.09
C ASP A 795 83.44 -102.92 108.35
N PRO A 796 83.22 -101.59 108.42
CA PRO A 796 81.91 -101.00 108.69
C PRO A 796 80.93 -101.11 107.50
N THR A 797 81.34 -101.72 106.39
CA THR A 797 80.48 -101.92 105.21
C THR A 797 79.57 -103.14 105.35
N ALA A 798 78.46 -102.95 106.04
CA ALA A 798 77.19 -103.61 105.74
C ALA A 798 76.11 -102.56 105.52
#